data_AF-A0A091E5R3-F1
#
_entry.id   AF-A0A091E5R3-F1
#
_cell.length_a   1.000
_cell.length_b   1.000
_cell.length_c   1.000
_cell.angle_alpha   90.00
_cell.angle_beta   90.00
_cell.angle_gamma   90.00
#
_symmetry.space_group_name_H-M   'P 1'
#
loop_
_entity.id
_entity.type
_entity.pdbx_description
1 polymer ?
#
loop_
_entity_poly.entity_id
_entity_poly.type
_entity_poly.pdbx_seq_one_letter_code
_entity_poly.pdbx_strand_id
1 'polypeptide(L)'
;MVSQKSEIEYLQEKLKKANEKLSENRSANKSSSEKSIMTSAEGKYKEPPVKRSRSLSPKSSFRDSEELRKLRKAERKIESLEKVLQIKSQENDELREAHEKRKERLQMLQTNYRAVKEQLKQWEEGSGMTDIRKIQRADPQQLQQEDSDAVWNELAYFKRENQELMIQKMNLQEELDELKVHISIDKTTIQELNRCIAEKREEQLFRCYEDDGVKQSTSEKNGKEMSEQTLRKVIELENRLKSFEKTSKKIKEGNKQLVKENDFLKAHLKQHQEDAENRKKELEQLIKRSRDAEKDKTKLEVKVSELEREVTSLRQMAEASASRSENEELMNPGEKLEHSTEKAKSEMATTEVRSEKCDCKTATTKVRLKAAKKKCSLGRHHTVLLNHSIKVMSNVFENLTKDGWEDVSESSDSETQTSQNLGTIIVETSQKISPTEERQDHKQSDKTENNQMQGKEIVQMYSNMDDKTPQDYKSVKKMNFRKKNDNMHKSSYTIVPTRVNREKHKNITAQKSRSNIILLRERIISLQQQNGILQNAKKSAELSVKEYKEVNEKLLHQQKISDQRLQTSRQTIKKLTLNLAGLRKENEDLLKKLESSSEITSLAEEVAQVAAPCVSVTSLGSSRSVGLGMKRLQCELKNASNELTIQASNVKSLKFELLTKEEHIKEMHEKISRMERDITMKRHLIEDLKFRQKVNSESNESFSQMLENLEKKVKTLTEECSNKKVLIDSLRQRLNVAVKEKSQYEQMYQKTKEELEKKEFKLTLLTSKLNETESVITEIETAASKQLQGLALQSEQVLEGAQKKLLLSNEKVEEFTIFVKGLVKELQNDVHVIRQKIREFKKMQRNREACKTSTHKAQTLAASILNISRSDLEEILDTEDEVETKKTKIDTQHDKEWLMYIEKLLEGQLPFASYLLEAVLEKMNENKKLLEGYFKIMKDIR
;
A
#
# COMPACT_ATOMS: atom_id res chain seq x y z
N MET A 1 -33.64 -12.45 39.15
CA MET A 1 -32.69 -11.32 39.08
C MET A 1 -32.41 -10.67 40.44
N VAL A 2 -33.39 -10.12 41.18
CA VAL A 2 -33.11 -9.40 42.46
C VAL A 2 -32.24 -10.21 43.43
N SER A 3 -32.64 -11.46 43.75
CA SER A 3 -31.91 -12.34 44.68
C SER A 3 -30.43 -12.57 44.33
N GLN A 4 -30.07 -12.55 43.05
CA GLN A 4 -28.68 -12.75 42.62
C GLN A 4 -27.84 -11.47 42.80
N LYS A 5 -28.45 -10.28 42.73
CA LYS A 5 -27.74 -9.03 43.05
C LYS A 5 -27.41 -8.96 44.53
N SER A 6 -28.37 -9.23 45.41
CA SER A 6 -28.16 -9.24 46.86
C SER A 6 -27.13 -10.29 47.31
N GLU A 7 -27.08 -11.45 46.64
CA GLU A 7 -26.08 -12.48 46.94
C GLU A 7 -24.67 -12.09 46.45
N ILE A 8 -24.55 -11.48 45.26
CA ILE A 8 -23.27 -10.91 44.77
C ILE A 8 -22.80 -9.78 45.70
N GLU A 9 -23.70 -8.90 46.15
CA GLU A 9 -23.41 -7.77 47.04
C GLU A 9 -22.92 -8.26 48.42
N TYR A 10 -23.59 -9.26 49.01
CA TYR A 10 -23.15 -9.94 50.24
C TYR A 10 -21.78 -10.62 50.08
N LEU A 11 -21.53 -11.28 48.94
CA LEU A 11 -20.23 -11.90 48.65
C LEU A 11 -19.14 -10.84 48.46
N GLN A 12 -19.43 -9.70 47.82
CA GLN A 12 -18.51 -8.57 47.68
C GLN A 12 -18.16 -7.94 49.03
N GLU A 13 -19.14 -7.74 49.91
CA GLU A 13 -18.90 -7.19 51.25
C GLU A 13 -18.06 -8.17 52.12
N LYS A 14 -18.34 -9.47 52.00
CA LYS A 14 -17.57 -10.53 52.66
C LYS A 14 -16.12 -10.61 52.15
N LEU A 15 -15.91 -10.41 50.85
CA LEU A 15 -14.57 -10.35 50.23
C LEU A 15 -13.83 -9.07 50.66
N LYS A 16 -14.52 -7.92 50.72
CA LYS A 16 -13.95 -6.67 51.26
C LYS A 16 -13.44 -6.86 52.69
N LYS A 17 -14.27 -7.41 53.59
CA LYS A 17 -13.91 -7.70 54.99
C LYS A 17 -12.76 -8.72 55.11
N ALA A 18 -12.62 -9.64 54.16
CA ALA A 18 -11.47 -10.56 54.12
C ALA A 18 -10.17 -9.84 53.71
N ASN A 19 -10.23 -8.98 52.68
CA ASN A 19 -9.08 -8.16 52.25
C ASN A 19 -8.65 -7.14 53.32
N GLU A 20 -9.60 -6.58 54.08
CA GLU A 20 -9.33 -5.67 55.20
C GLU A 20 -8.46 -6.37 56.27
N LYS A 21 -8.86 -7.59 56.69
CA LYS A 21 -8.07 -8.42 57.62
C LYS A 21 -6.71 -8.86 57.07
N LEU A 22 -6.61 -9.10 55.76
CA LEU A 22 -5.32 -9.37 55.11
C LEU A 22 -4.41 -8.12 55.10
N SER A 23 -5.00 -6.93 55.05
CA SER A 23 -4.26 -5.66 55.16
C SER A 23 -3.73 -5.43 56.58
N GLU A 24 -4.53 -5.67 57.61
CA GLU A 24 -4.09 -5.59 59.02
C GLU A 24 -2.95 -6.57 59.32
N ASN A 25 -3.06 -7.82 58.85
CA ASN A 25 -1.96 -8.80 58.96
C ASN A 25 -0.70 -8.39 58.18
N ARG A 26 -0.80 -7.47 57.21
CA ARG A 26 0.34 -6.93 56.44
C ARG A 26 0.95 -5.68 57.06
N SER A 27 0.20 -4.90 57.85
CA SER A 27 0.73 -3.76 58.61
C SER A 27 1.41 -4.22 59.91
N ALA A 28 0.85 -5.23 60.59
CA ALA A 28 1.43 -5.81 61.81
C ALA A 28 2.84 -6.40 61.61
N ASN A 29 3.13 -6.95 60.41
CA ASN A 29 4.43 -7.54 60.06
C ASN A 29 5.49 -6.52 59.58
N LYS A 30 5.30 -5.21 59.81
CA LYS A 30 6.17 -4.15 59.26
C LYS A 30 6.83 -3.23 60.28
N SER A 31 6.77 -3.56 61.57
CA SER A 31 7.23 -2.71 62.69
C SER A 31 8.40 -3.28 63.51
N SER A 32 8.97 -4.43 63.15
CA SER A 32 9.92 -5.17 64.01
C SER A 32 11.12 -5.82 63.27
N SER A 33 11.92 -5.04 62.51
CA SER A 33 13.21 -5.53 62.00
C SER A 33 14.25 -4.43 61.68
N GLU A 34 14.50 -3.51 62.62
CA GLU A 34 15.71 -2.67 62.56
C GLU A 34 16.12 -2.17 63.95
N LYS A 35 17.42 -2.28 64.29
CA LYS A 35 18.03 -2.16 65.65
C LYS A 35 17.61 -3.35 66.56
N SER A 36 18.49 -3.97 67.35
CA SER A 36 19.71 -3.49 68.01
C SER A 36 20.87 -4.52 68.02
N ILE A 37 21.97 -4.19 68.70
CA ILE A 37 23.25 -4.92 68.74
C ILE A 37 23.61 -5.34 70.19
N MET A 38 24.24 -6.52 70.34
CA MET A 38 24.95 -7.05 71.54
C MET A 38 24.14 -7.51 72.78
N THR A 39 24.77 -8.41 73.55
CA THR A 39 24.40 -8.96 74.89
C THR A 39 23.09 -9.78 75.01
N SER A 40 22.97 -10.83 75.84
CA SER A 40 23.96 -11.66 76.59
C SER A 40 23.33 -12.94 77.20
N ALA A 41 24.17 -13.91 77.57
CA ALA A 41 23.96 -14.97 78.58
C ALA A 41 23.03 -16.19 78.31
N GLU A 42 23.67 -17.37 78.35
CA GLU A 42 23.29 -18.67 78.93
C GLU A 42 21.84 -19.24 78.87
N GLY A 43 21.72 -20.41 78.23
CA GLY A 43 20.59 -21.36 78.38
C GLY A 43 21.05 -22.79 78.09
N LYS A 44 21.15 -23.65 79.11
CA LYS A 44 21.85 -24.95 79.04
C LYS A 44 20.99 -26.07 78.46
N TYR A 45 21.50 -26.75 77.42
CA TYR A 45 21.39 -28.21 77.28
C TYR A 45 22.70 -28.77 76.71
N LYS A 46 23.08 -29.99 77.12
CA LYS A 46 24.30 -30.71 76.68
C LYS A 46 23.91 -32.10 76.21
N GLU A 47 24.50 -32.54 75.10
CA GLU A 47 25.04 -33.91 74.91
C GLU A 47 26.16 -33.86 73.83
N PRO A 48 26.99 -34.92 73.64
CA PRO A 48 28.42 -34.71 73.38
C PRO A 48 28.87 -34.67 71.90
N PRO A 49 29.97 -33.94 71.60
CA PRO A 49 30.55 -33.89 70.25
C PRO A 49 31.51 -35.05 69.95
N VAL A 50 31.16 -35.90 68.97
CA VAL A 50 32.10 -36.89 68.42
C VAL A 50 33.13 -36.19 67.52
N LYS A 51 34.41 -36.24 67.91
CA LYS A 51 35.51 -35.64 67.14
C LYS A 51 35.82 -36.45 65.88
N ARG A 52 35.51 -35.90 64.70
CA ARG A 52 36.28 -36.15 63.45
C ARG A 52 36.58 -34.83 62.74
N SER A 53 37.69 -34.81 62.01
CA SER A 53 38.48 -33.60 61.74
C SER A 53 38.36 -33.10 60.30
N ARG A 54 38.78 -31.84 60.09
CA ARG A 54 38.98 -31.14 58.79
C ARG A 54 37.65 -30.82 58.07
N SER A 55 37.35 -29.56 57.71
CA SER A 55 38.25 -28.51 57.21
C SER A 55 37.91 -27.09 57.71
N LEU A 56 38.92 -26.21 57.71
CA LEU A 56 38.72 -24.76 57.74
C LEU A 56 38.72 -24.22 56.30
N SER A 57 37.55 -24.20 55.68
CA SER A 57 37.34 -23.44 54.43
C SER A 57 36.88 -22.02 54.79
N PRO A 58 37.43 -20.95 54.18
CA PRO A 58 36.91 -19.59 54.36
C PRO A 58 35.43 -19.51 53.97
N LYS A 59 34.65 -18.67 54.65
CA LYS A 59 33.27 -18.35 54.24
C LYS A 59 33.31 -17.72 52.85
N SER A 60 32.88 -18.46 51.83
CA SER A 60 32.93 -18.00 50.45
C SER A 60 31.73 -17.10 50.13
N SER A 61 32.00 -15.80 49.99
CA SER A 61 31.06 -14.80 49.46
C SER A 61 30.53 -15.10 48.04
N PHE A 62 31.05 -16.15 47.41
CA PHE A 62 30.51 -16.72 46.18
C PHE A 62 29.05 -17.18 46.30
N ARG A 63 28.62 -17.75 47.44
CA ARG A 63 27.22 -18.23 47.57
C ARG A 63 26.25 -17.04 47.56
N ASP A 64 26.55 -16.03 48.39
CA ASP A 64 25.81 -14.77 48.42
C ASP A 64 25.88 -14.04 47.06
N SER A 65 27.03 -14.07 46.38
CA SER A 65 27.20 -13.49 45.03
C SER A 65 26.41 -14.23 43.95
N GLU A 66 26.23 -15.55 44.07
CA GLU A 66 25.44 -16.36 43.15
C GLU A 66 23.95 -16.18 43.43
N GLU A 67 23.56 -16.09 44.69
CA GLU A 67 22.18 -15.78 45.12
C GLU A 67 21.79 -14.35 44.71
N LEU A 68 22.67 -13.34 44.89
CA LEU A 68 22.48 -11.98 44.35
C LEU A 68 22.50 -11.91 42.81
N ARG A 69 23.09 -12.90 42.12
CA ARG A 69 23.03 -13.02 40.66
C ARG A 69 21.71 -13.66 40.22
N LYS A 70 21.20 -14.65 40.94
CA LYS A 70 19.87 -15.26 40.75
C LYS A 70 18.77 -14.26 41.06
N LEU A 71 18.91 -13.48 42.13
CA LEU A 71 17.99 -12.41 42.51
C LEU A 71 17.93 -11.32 41.43
N ARG A 72 19.07 -10.81 40.93
CA ARG A 72 19.09 -9.87 39.79
C ARG A 72 18.60 -10.44 38.45
N LYS A 73 18.56 -11.77 38.27
CA LYS A 73 17.85 -12.41 37.16
C LYS A 73 16.34 -12.45 37.40
N ALA A 74 15.91 -12.75 38.63
CA ALA A 74 14.50 -12.73 39.02
C ALA A 74 13.91 -11.31 38.92
N GLU A 75 14.61 -10.28 39.38
CA GLU A 75 14.22 -8.86 39.24
C GLU A 75 14.00 -8.48 37.77
N ARG A 76 14.96 -8.78 36.88
CA ARG A 76 14.80 -8.56 35.43
C ARG A 76 13.64 -9.37 34.82
N LYS A 77 13.35 -10.55 35.34
CA LYS A 77 12.20 -11.36 34.91
C LYS A 77 10.87 -10.79 35.42
N ILE A 78 10.84 -10.21 36.62
CA ILE A 78 9.68 -9.46 37.14
C ILE A 78 9.47 -8.19 36.31
N GLU A 79 10.49 -7.36 36.12
CA GLU A 79 10.44 -6.12 35.33
C GLU A 79 9.97 -6.35 33.87
N SER A 80 10.37 -7.48 33.27
CA SER A 80 9.90 -7.85 31.93
C SER A 80 8.49 -8.43 31.92
N LEU A 81 8.06 -9.16 32.95
CA LEU A 81 6.67 -9.58 33.12
C LEU A 81 5.73 -8.41 33.41
N GLU A 82 6.16 -7.41 34.18
CA GLU A 82 5.41 -6.17 34.45
C GLU A 82 5.18 -5.38 33.15
N LYS A 83 6.20 -5.25 32.30
CA LYS A 83 6.07 -4.64 30.96
C LYS A 83 5.11 -5.42 30.07
N VAL A 84 5.19 -6.76 30.07
CA VAL A 84 4.25 -7.62 29.33
C VAL A 84 2.82 -7.45 29.86
N LEU A 85 2.63 -7.34 31.18
CA LEU A 85 1.32 -7.10 31.80
C LEU A 85 0.77 -5.72 31.40
N GLN A 86 1.59 -4.66 31.42
CA GLN A 86 1.21 -3.31 30.97
C GLN A 86 0.80 -3.28 29.49
N ILE A 87 1.48 -4.06 28.64
CA ILE A 87 1.13 -4.20 27.22
C ILE A 87 -0.17 -4.99 27.05
N LYS A 88 -0.37 -6.08 27.81
CA LYS A 88 -1.61 -6.88 27.77
C LYS A 88 -2.81 -6.15 28.40
N SER A 89 -2.62 -5.23 29.34
CA SER A 89 -3.71 -4.34 29.78
C SER A 89 -4.08 -3.33 28.70
N GLN A 90 -3.10 -2.69 28.05
CA GLN A 90 -3.33 -1.77 26.93
C GLN A 90 -4.11 -2.44 25.79
N GLU A 91 -3.76 -3.67 25.41
CA GLU A 91 -4.50 -4.47 24.42
C GLU A 91 -5.95 -4.77 24.86
N ASN A 92 -6.18 -5.07 26.15
CA ASN A 92 -7.52 -5.29 26.68
C ASN A 92 -8.35 -3.99 26.79
N ASP A 93 -7.71 -2.84 26.91
CA ASP A 93 -8.36 -1.53 26.90
C ASP A 93 -8.71 -1.10 25.46
N GLU A 94 -7.82 -1.32 24.50
CA GLU A 94 -8.07 -1.10 23.06
C GLU A 94 -9.15 -2.04 22.50
N LEU A 95 -9.16 -3.32 22.90
CA LEU A 95 -10.26 -4.27 22.60
C LEU A 95 -11.60 -3.80 23.19
N ARG A 96 -11.59 -3.21 24.40
CA ARG A 96 -12.79 -2.67 25.04
C ARG A 96 -13.29 -1.41 24.34
N GLU A 97 -12.38 -0.53 23.92
CA GLU A 97 -12.70 0.67 23.12
C GLU A 97 -13.31 0.30 21.77
N ALA A 98 -12.73 -0.68 21.05
CA ALA A 98 -13.27 -1.18 19.79
C ALA A 98 -14.66 -1.84 19.98
N HIS A 99 -14.85 -2.62 21.05
CA HIS A 99 -16.14 -3.22 21.37
C HIS A 99 -17.20 -2.17 21.73
N GLU A 100 -16.86 -1.16 22.54
CA GLU A 100 -17.77 -0.06 22.89
C GLU A 100 -18.13 0.77 21.65
N LYS A 101 -17.18 1.10 20.76
CA LYS A 101 -17.47 1.75 19.47
C LYS A 101 -18.39 0.91 18.58
N ARG A 102 -18.23 -0.41 18.53
CA ARG A 102 -19.13 -1.32 17.80
C ARG A 102 -20.54 -1.32 18.40
N LYS A 103 -20.64 -1.25 19.73
CA LYS A 103 -21.88 -1.17 20.50
C LYS A 103 -22.59 0.19 20.35
N GLU A 104 -21.86 1.30 20.35
CA GLU A 104 -22.35 2.64 20.01
C GLU A 104 -22.91 2.67 18.59
N ARG A 105 -22.17 2.14 17.61
CA ARG A 105 -22.63 2.03 16.20
C ARG A 105 -23.89 1.16 16.09
N LEU A 106 -23.98 0.05 16.81
CA LEU A 106 -25.18 -0.78 16.87
C LEU A 106 -26.37 -0.05 17.53
N GLN A 107 -26.14 0.70 18.61
CA GLN A 107 -27.19 1.51 19.26
C GLN A 107 -27.69 2.62 18.33
N MET A 108 -26.80 3.34 17.65
CA MET A 108 -27.15 4.34 16.64
C MET A 108 -27.94 3.73 15.47
N LEU A 109 -27.56 2.53 15.01
CA LEU A 109 -28.32 1.83 13.98
C LEU A 109 -29.72 1.42 14.48
N GLN A 110 -29.85 0.99 15.73
CA GLN A 110 -31.14 0.66 16.35
C GLN A 110 -32.03 1.89 16.58
N THR A 111 -31.47 3.04 16.96
CA THR A 111 -32.23 4.29 17.06
C THR A 111 -32.63 4.82 15.68
N ASN A 112 -31.75 4.72 14.68
CA ASN A 112 -32.08 5.10 13.31
C ASN A 112 -33.16 4.19 12.71
N TYR A 113 -33.08 2.87 12.92
CA TYR A 113 -34.12 1.93 12.52
C TYR A 113 -35.46 2.21 13.23
N ARG A 114 -35.43 2.57 14.52
CA ARG A 114 -36.62 2.98 15.26
C ARG A 114 -37.22 4.27 14.69
N ALA A 115 -36.41 5.30 14.47
CA ALA A 115 -36.86 6.57 13.89
C ALA A 115 -37.42 6.40 12.47
N VAL A 116 -36.78 5.59 11.62
CA VAL A 116 -37.30 5.25 10.28
C VAL A 116 -38.61 4.45 10.39
N LYS A 117 -38.72 3.52 11.35
CA LYS A 117 -39.97 2.77 11.59
C LYS A 117 -41.10 3.67 12.11
N GLU A 118 -40.79 4.63 12.98
CA GLU A 118 -41.75 5.62 13.50
C GLU A 118 -42.16 6.61 12.40
N GLN A 119 -41.24 7.06 11.55
CA GLN A 119 -41.55 7.83 10.34
C GLN A 119 -42.44 7.04 9.38
N LEU A 120 -42.09 5.78 9.08
CA LEU A 120 -42.86 4.96 8.15
C LEU A 120 -44.26 4.66 8.70
N LYS A 121 -44.38 4.46 10.02
CA LYS A 121 -45.67 4.42 10.72
C LYS A 121 -46.44 5.75 10.63
N GLN A 122 -45.78 6.91 10.76
CA GLN A 122 -46.41 8.23 10.58
C GLN A 122 -46.86 8.47 9.13
N TRP A 123 -46.15 7.97 8.13
CA TRP A 123 -46.59 7.98 6.73
C TRP A 123 -47.80 7.05 6.50
N GLU A 124 -47.82 5.89 7.17
CA GLU A 124 -48.90 4.91 7.09
C GLU A 124 -50.18 5.41 7.81
N GLU A 125 -50.06 5.89 9.05
CA GLU A 125 -51.13 6.53 9.81
C GLU A 125 -51.60 7.84 9.17
N GLY A 126 -50.67 8.63 8.61
CA GLY A 126 -50.95 9.86 7.85
C GLY A 126 -51.54 9.64 6.46
N SER A 127 -51.54 8.40 5.94
CA SER A 127 -52.25 8.07 4.68
C SER A 127 -53.78 7.97 4.87
N GLY A 128 -54.25 7.95 6.11
CA GLY A 128 -55.66 7.98 6.48
C GLY A 128 -56.30 9.36 6.28
N MET A 129 -56.78 9.64 5.07
CA MET A 129 -57.72 10.73 4.76
C MET A 129 -57.30 12.15 5.19
N THR A 130 -56.24 12.67 4.56
CA THR A 130 -56.21 14.11 4.23
C THR A 130 -55.87 14.29 2.75
N ASP A 131 -56.55 15.23 2.09
CA ASP A 131 -56.27 15.55 0.69
C ASP A 131 -54.81 15.97 0.52
N ILE A 132 -54.13 15.31 -0.42
CA ILE A 132 -52.78 15.70 -0.84
C ILE A 132 -52.89 17.12 -1.40
N ARG A 133 -52.48 18.11 -0.60
CA ARG A 133 -52.29 19.48 -1.07
C ARG A 133 -51.34 19.40 -2.26
N LYS A 134 -51.88 19.64 -3.46
CA LYS A 134 -51.10 19.68 -4.69
C LYS A 134 -50.08 20.81 -4.55
N ILE A 135 -48.86 20.46 -4.15
CA ILE A 135 -47.69 21.32 -4.31
C ILE A 135 -47.71 21.73 -5.78
N GLN A 136 -47.81 23.03 -6.05
CA GLN A 136 -47.88 23.51 -7.42
C GLN A 136 -46.59 23.09 -8.12
N ARG A 137 -46.73 22.16 -9.07
CA ARG A 137 -45.67 21.83 -10.01
C ARG A 137 -45.41 23.10 -10.81
N ALA A 138 -44.14 23.47 -10.97
CA ALA A 138 -43.76 24.58 -11.83
C ALA A 138 -44.38 24.41 -13.23
N ASP A 139 -44.72 25.54 -13.86
CA ASP A 139 -45.44 25.57 -15.13
C ASP A 139 -44.69 24.71 -16.17
N PRO A 140 -45.33 23.75 -16.89
CA PRO A 140 -44.60 22.80 -17.73
C PRO A 140 -43.68 23.42 -18.78
N GLN A 141 -43.91 24.67 -19.18
CA GLN A 141 -43.01 25.42 -20.08
C GLN A 141 -41.64 25.74 -19.44
N GLN A 142 -41.57 25.95 -18.12
CA GLN A 142 -40.32 26.14 -17.39
C GLN A 142 -39.53 24.83 -17.22
N LEU A 143 -40.23 23.69 -17.18
CA LEU A 143 -39.63 22.35 -17.08
C LEU A 143 -39.19 21.75 -18.44
N GLN A 144 -39.41 22.48 -19.55
CA GLN A 144 -38.96 22.08 -20.90
C GLN A 144 -37.55 22.59 -21.25
N GLN A 145 -36.96 23.45 -20.43
CA GLN A 145 -35.67 24.11 -20.73
C GLN A 145 -34.46 23.39 -20.10
N GLU A 146 -34.70 22.47 -19.16
CA GLU A 146 -33.72 21.52 -18.62
C GLU A 146 -34.29 20.10 -18.79
N ASP A 147 -33.46 19.12 -19.11
CA ASP A 147 -33.86 17.71 -19.16
C ASP A 147 -34.21 17.23 -17.74
N SER A 148 -35.47 17.42 -17.33
CA SER A 148 -35.97 17.06 -16.00
C SER A 148 -35.64 15.61 -15.64
N ASP A 149 -35.76 14.69 -16.60
CA ASP A 149 -35.43 13.28 -16.41
C ASP A 149 -33.91 13.06 -16.26
N ALA A 150 -33.05 13.88 -16.88
CA ALA A 150 -31.60 13.83 -16.63
C ALA A 150 -31.28 14.30 -15.20
N VAL A 151 -31.86 15.41 -14.74
CA VAL A 151 -31.67 15.91 -13.37
C VAL A 151 -32.19 14.91 -12.33
N TRP A 152 -33.33 14.24 -12.57
CA TRP A 152 -33.81 13.16 -11.70
C TRP A 152 -32.91 11.92 -11.74
N ASN A 153 -32.34 11.56 -12.89
CA ASN A 153 -31.40 10.45 -13.01
C ASN A 153 -30.07 10.76 -12.31
N GLU A 154 -29.55 11.99 -12.42
CA GLU A 154 -28.35 12.43 -11.69
C GLU A 154 -28.62 12.49 -10.18
N LEU A 155 -29.74 13.06 -9.74
CA LEU A 155 -30.12 13.06 -8.32
C LEU A 155 -30.31 11.63 -7.77
N ALA A 156 -30.86 10.70 -8.57
CA ALA A 156 -30.96 9.30 -8.21
C ALA A 156 -29.59 8.58 -8.22
N TYR A 157 -28.68 8.97 -9.11
CA TYR A 157 -27.29 8.51 -9.16
C TYR A 157 -26.53 8.97 -7.91
N PHE A 158 -26.47 10.28 -7.63
CA PHE A 158 -25.81 10.83 -6.46
C PHE A 158 -26.43 10.34 -5.14
N LYS A 159 -27.75 10.10 -5.09
CA LYS A 159 -28.39 9.48 -3.93
C LYS A 159 -27.94 8.03 -3.72
N ARG A 160 -27.79 7.25 -4.80
CA ARG A 160 -27.27 5.88 -4.75
C ARG A 160 -25.78 5.85 -4.40
N GLU A 161 -24.99 6.74 -5.00
CA GLU A 161 -23.56 6.89 -4.74
C GLU A 161 -23.29 7.35 -3.30
N ASN A 162 -24.05 8.30 -2.75
CA ASN A 162 -23.91 8.72 -1.36
C ASN A 162 -24.36 7.63 -0.37
N GLN A 163 -25.34 6.80 -0.73
CA GLN A 163 -25.68 5.59 0.04
C GLN A 163 -24.55 4.54 -0.01
N GLU A 164 -23.99 4.29 -1.19
CA GLU A 164 -22.85 3.38 -1.40
C GLU A 164 -21.60 3.86 -0.64
N LEU A 165 -21.24 5.15 -0.76
CA LEU A 165 -20.15 5.77 0.01
C LEU A 165 -20.39 5.74 1.52
N MET A 166 -21.64 5.81 1.99
CA MET A 166 -21.96 5.65 3.41
C MET A 166 -21.75 4.21 3.88
N ILE A 167 -22.10 3.21 3.05
CA ILE A 167 -21.82 1.79 3.32
C ILE A 167 -20.31 1.54 3.29
N GLN A 168 -19.60 2.01 2.27
CA GLN A 168 -18.15 1.87 2.16
C GLN A 168 -17.42 2.55 3.34
N LYS A 169 -17.85 3.75 3.75
CA LYS A 169 -17.32 4.42 4.95
C LYS A 169 -17.56 3.62 6.23
N MET A 170 -18.70 2.94 6.35
CA MET A 170 -18.98 2.07 7.50
C MET A 170 -18.08 0.83 7.48
N ASN A 171 -17.94 0.16 6.33
CA ASN A 171 -17.09 -1.02 6.16
C ASN A 171 -15.61 -0.68 6.41
N LEU A 172 -15.10 0.39 5.81
CA LEU A 172 -13.72 0.87 6.04
C LEU A 172 -13.46 1.23 7.51
N GLN A 173 -14.47 1.68 8.27
CA GLN A 173 -14.35 1.91 9.70
C GLN A 173 -14.34 0.60 10.52
N GLU A 174 -14.99 -0.46 10.04
CA GLU A 174 -14.85 -1.82 10.62
C GLU A 174 -13.49 -2.41 10.31
N GLU A 175 -13.03 -2.37 9.06
CA GLU A 175 -11.69 -2.79 8.66
C GLU A 175 -10.60 -2.03 9.44
N LEU A 176 -10.75 -0.72 9.68
CA LEU A 176 -9.79 0.07 10.46
C LEU A 176 -9.78 -0.32 11.95
N ASP A 177 -10.96 -0.56 12.55
CA ASP A 177 -11.06 -1.01 13.95
C ASP A 177 -10.51 -2.45 14.11
N GLU A 178 -10.74 -3.35 13.15
CA GLU A 178 -10.18 -4.72 13.12
C GLU A 178 -8.66 -4.71 12.87
N LEU A 179 -8.17 -3.88 11.93
CA LEU A 179 -6.73 -3.72 11.67
C LEU A 179 -5.99 -3.15 12.89
N LYS A 180 -6.60 -2.26 13.68
CA LYS A 180 -6.02 -1.81 14.96
C LYS A 180 -5.86 -2.97 15.95
N VAL A 181 -6.89 -3.79 16.11
CA VAL A 181 -6.82 -4.99 16.96
C VAL A 181 -5.72 -5.94 16.48
N HIS A 182 -5.60 -6.18 15.17
CA HIS A 182 -4.52 -6.98 14.60
C HIS A 182 -3.13 -6.37 14.83
N ILE A 183 -2.94 -5.07 14.59
CA ILE A 183 -1.68 -4.36 14.84
C ILE A 183 -1.25 -4.47 16.31
N SER A 184 -2.19 -4.37 17.25
CA SER A 184 -1.88 -4.50 18.68
C SER A 184 -1.59 -5.95 19.09
N ILE A 185 -2.29 -6.94 18.53
CA ILE A 185 -1.95 -8.36 18.68
C ILE A 185 -0.52 -8.61 18.17
N ASP A 186 -0.20 -8.18 16.94
CA ASP A 186 1.11 -8.39 16.31
C ASP A 186 2.24 -7.66 17.04
N LYS A 187 1.97 -6.46 17.58
CA LYS A 187 2.88 -5.75 18.50
C LYS A 187 3.20 -6.61 19.72
N THR A 188 2.23 -7.32 20.29
CA THR A 188 2.50 -8.25 21.42
C THR A 188 3.25 -9.52 20.99
N THR A 189 2.93 -10.13 19.84
CA THR A 189 3.63 -11.34 19.37
C THR A 189 5.08 -11.03 18.98
N ILE A 190 5.35 -9.88 18.36
CA ILE A 190 6.70 -9.39 18.08
C ILE A 190 7.48 -9.16 19.38
N GLN A 191 6.85 -8.61 20.42
CA GLN A 191 7.50 -8.41 21.72
C GLN A 191 7.76 -9.73 22.46
N GLU A 192 6.86 -10.70 22.35
CA GLU A 192 7.02 -12.06 22.88
C GLU A 192 8.13 -12.85 22.15
N LEU A 193 8.23 -12.73 20.82
CA LEU A 193 9.32 -13.29 20.03
C LEU A 193 10.66 -12.63 20.38
N ASN A 194 10.70 -11.30 20.53
CA ASN A 194 11.90 -10.59 20.99
C ASN A 194 12.32 -11.02 22.41
N ARG A 195 11.37 -11.28 23.32
CA ARG A 195 11.62 -11.85 24.65
C ARG A 195 12.23 -13.26 24.52
N CYS A 196 11.64 -14.14 23.72
CA CYS A 196 12.17 -15.49 23.46
C CYS A 196 13.59 -15.46 22.85
N ILE A 197 13.90 -14.50 21.98
CA ILE A 197 15.24 -14.27 21.45
C ILE A 197 16.21 -13.76 22.53
N ALA A 198 15.77 -12.88 23.43
CA ALA A 198 16.57 -12.39 24.55
C ALA A 198 16.84 -13.49 25.61
N GLU A 199 15.82 -14.27 25.98
CA GLU A 199 15.94 -15.42 26.88
C GLU A 199 16.91 -16.46 26.30
N LYS A 200 16.79 -16.81 25.01
CA LYS A 200 17.75 -17.69 24.31
C LYS A 200 19.18 -17.14 24.27
N ARG A 201 19.37 -15.82 24.21
CA ARG A 201 20.70 -15.18 24.31
C ARG A 201 21.26 -15.27 25.74
N GLU A 202 20.46 -15.06 26.78
CA GLU A 202 20.92 -15.22 28.17
C GLU A 202 21.16 -16.71 28.52
N GLU A 203 20.41 -17.65 27.94
CA GLU A 203 20.70 -19.09 28.01
C GLU A 203 21.98 -19.49 27.26
N GLN A 204 22.23 -18.94 26.07
CA GLN A 204 23.46 -19.19 25.33
C GLN A 204 24.68 -18.68 26.10
N LEU A 205 24.61 -17.46 26.65
CA LEU A 205 25.63 -16.93 27.55
C LEU A 205 25.81 -17.80 28.80
N PHE A 206 24.71 -18.28 29.40
CA PHE A 206 24.77 -19.17 30.56
C PHE A 206 25.44 -20.50 30.25
N ARG A 207 25.11 -21.15 29.12
CA ARG A 207 25.79 -22.37 28.67
C ARG A 207 27.29 -22.13 28.44
N CYS A 208 27.72 -20.99 27.90
CA CYS A 208 29.16 -20.69 27.81
C CYS A 208 29.82 -20.64 29.20
N TYR A 209 29.20 -20.02 30.20
CA TYR A 209 29.75 -19.99 31.57
C TYR A 209 29.78 -21.36 32.27
N GLU A 210 28.89 -22.29 31.93
CA GLU A 210 28.95 -23.68 32.42
C GLU A 210 30.02 -24.50 31.67
N ASP A 211 30.09 -24.36 30.35
CA ASP A 211 30.96 -25.12 29.46
C ASP A 211 32.45 -24.71 29.58
N ASP A 212 32.74 -23.47 29.99
CA ASP A 212 34.08 -23.04 30.44
C ASP A 212 34.49 -23.71 31.78
N GLY A 213 33.52 -24.02 32.66
CA GLY A 213 33.78 -24.65 33.95
C GLY A 213 34.07 -26.16 33.87
N VAL A 214 33.58 -26.83 32.83
CA VAL A 214 33.67 -28.31 32.69
C VAL A 214 34.94 -28.77 31.96
N LYS A 215 35.61 -27.89 31.18
CA LYS A 215 36.70 -28.28 30.27
C LYS A 215 38.10 -28.40 30.88
N GLN A 216 38.28 -28.19 32.19
CA GLN A 216 39.61 -28.19 32.81
C GLN A 216 40.16 -29.58 33.22
N SER A 217 39.46 -30.69 32.93
CA SER A 217 39.92 -32.05 33.28
C SER A 217 40.05 -33.02 32.09
N THR A 218 41.32 -33.24 31.70
CA THR A 218 41.87 -34.41 30.98
C THR A 218 41.43 -34.76 29.54
N SER A 219 42.36 -34.62 28.58
CA SER A 219 42.60 -35.58 27.47
C SER A 219 43.95 -35.35 26.77
N GLU A 220 45.01 -35.11 27.54
CA GLU A 220 46.32 -34.69 27.02
C GLU A 220 47.16 -35.83 26.40
N LYS A 221 46.91 -36.14 25.11
CA LYS A 221 47.95 -36.66 24.18
C LYS A 221 47.65 -36.47 22.70
N ASN A 222 46.44 -36.80 22.22
CA ASN A 222 46.01 -36.44 20.86
C ASN A 222 45.69 -34.94 20.72
N GLY A 223 45.68 -34.20 21.83
CA GLY A 223 45.33 -32.79 21.87
C GLY A 223 46.25 -31.88 21.05
N LYS A 224 47.55 -32.18 20.88
CA LYS A 224 48.49 -31.21 20.29
C LYS A 224 48.21 -30.91 18.81
N GLU A 225 48.17 -31.92 17.95
CA GLU A 225 47.91 -31.72 16.52
C GLU A 225 46.49 -31.20 16.27
N MET A 226 45.48 -31.74 16.96
CA MET A 226 44.12 -31.22 16.91
C MET A 226 44.01 -29.78 17.43
N SER A 227 44.79 -29.40 18.45
CA SER A 227 44.85 -28.03 18.94
C SER A 227 45.58 -27.10 17.98
N GLU A 228 46.56 -27.57 17.20
CA GLU A 228 47.23 -26.75 16.19
C GLU A 228 46.32 -26.54 14.97
N GLN A 229 45.60 -27.57 14.51
CA GLN A 229 44.55 -27.42 13.50
C GLN A 229 43.43 -26.48 14.00
N THR A 230 43.04 -26.60 15.28
CA THR A 230 42.07 -25.70 15.91
C THR A 230 42.61 -24.27 16.00
N LEU A 231 43.88 -24.08 16.38
CA LEU A 231 44.53 -22.78 16.49
C LEU A 231 44.65 -22.10 15.12
N ARG A 232 45.06 -22.83 14.07
CA ARG A 232 45.07 -22.34 12.69
C ARG A 232 43.66 -21.90 12.25
N LYS A 233 42.62 -22.66 12.61
CA LYS A 233 41.22 -22.33 12.31
C LYS A 233 40.65 -21.19 13.17
N VAL A 234 41.12 -21.02 14.41
CA VAL A 234 40.83 -19.86 15.26
C VAL A 234 41.48 -18.61 14.66
N ILE A 235 42.75 -18.68 14.24
CA ILE A 235 43.45 -17.56 13.56
C ILE A 235 42.75 -17.21 12.23
N GLU A 236 42.27 -18.19 11.46
CA GLU A 236 41.45 -17.96 10.26
C GLU A 236 40.15 -17.21 10.62
N LEU A 237 39.41 -17.68 11.63
CA LEU A 237 38.17 -17.07 12.10
C LEU A 237 38.38 -15.69 12.73
N GLU A 238 39.47 -15.45 13.44
CA GLU A 238 39.87 -14.14 13.98
C GLU A 238 40.19 -13.17 12.85
N ASN A 239 40.94 -13.59 11.82
CA ASN A 239 41.19 -12.77 10.64
C ASN A 239 39.90 -12.47 9.88
N ARG A 240 38.96 -13.43 9.80
CA ARG A 240 37.64 -13.24 9.19
C ARG A 240 36.72 -12.34 10.03
N LEU A 241 36.79 -12.42 11.35
CA LEU A 241 36.10 -11.50 12.27
C LEU A 241 36.67 -10.09 12.16
N LYS A 242 38.00 -9.96 12.06
CA LYS A 242 38.72 -8.69 11.86
C LYS A 242 38.46 -8.07 10.49
N SER A 243 38.19 -8.86 9.45
CA SER A 243 37.71 -8.34 8.16
C SER A 243 36.24 -7.92 8.23
N PHE A 244 35.35 -8.70 8.88
CA PHE A 244 33.97 -8.28 9.16
C PHE A 244 33.88 -7.04 10.06
N GLU A 245 34.80 -6.85 11.00
CA GLU A 245 34.85 -5.64 11.83
C GLU A 245 35.25 -4.41 10.99
N LYS A 246 36.19 -4.57 10.06
CA LYS A 246 36.55 -3.53 9.08
C LYS A 246 35.39 -3.19 8.13
N THR A 247 34.65 -4.17 7.60
CA THR A 247 33.47 -3.89 6.77
C THR A 247 32.34 -3.28 7.60
N SER A 248 32.12 -3.72 8.84
CA SER A 248 31.16 -3.11 9.76
C SER A 248 31.49 -1.64 10.06
N LYS A 249 32.77 -1.30 10.23
CA LYS A 249 33.23 0.10 10.38
C LYS A 249 32.94 0.93 9.12
N LYS A 250 33.32 0.43 7.93
CA LYS A 250 32.99 1.07 6.64
C LYS A 250 31.48 1.28 6.44
N ILE A 251 30.65 0.29 6.78
CA ILE A 251 29.18 0.38 6.68
C ILE A 251 28.63 1.41 7.67
N LYS A 252 29.17 1.48 8.91
CA LYS A 252 28.79 2.51 9.89
C LYS A 252 29.21 3.92 9.44
N GLU A 253 30.32 4.06 8.73
CA GLU A 253 30.78 5.32 8.13
C GLU A 253 29.90 5.73 6.93
N GLY A 254 29.55 4.78 6.05
CA GLY A 254 28.58 4.99 4.97
C GLY A 254 27.21 5.40 5.50
N ASN A 255 26.68 4.71 6.52
CA ASN A 255 25.42 5.08 7.16
C ASN A 255 25.47 6.47 7.82
N LYS A 256 26.60 6.86 8.42
CA LYS A 256 26.78 8.24 8.93
C LYS A 256 26.76 9.29 7.81
N GLN A 257 27.24 8.96 6.61
CA GLN A 257 27.20 9.86 5.47
C GLN A 257 25.78 9.94 4.88
N LEU A 258 25.10 8.81 4.71
CA LEU A 258 23.70 8.74 4.26
C LEU A 258 22.74 9.48 5.21
N VAL A 259 22.99 9.46 6.52
CA VAL A 259 22.19 10.25 7.49
C VAL A 259 22.37 11.75 7.25
N LYS A 260 23.61 12.24 7.07
CA LYS A 260 23.86 13.67 6.76
C LYS A 260 23.21 14.10 5.44
N GLU A 261 23.24 13.23 4.44
CA GLU A 261 22.62 13.47 3.14
C GLU A 261 21.08 13.49 3.26
N ASN A 262 20.49 12.59 4.06
CA ASN A 262 19.08 12.60 4.39
C ASN A 262 18.67 13.90 5.12
N ASP A 263 19.45 14.34 6.12
CA ASP A 263 19.22 15.60 6.83
C ASP A 263 19.34 16.82 5.89
N PHE A 264 20.28 16.81 4.95
CA PHE A 264 20.42 17.85 3.93
C PHE A 264 19.23 17.88 2.96
N LEU A 265 18.82 16.72 2.42
CA LEU A 265 17.65 16.59 1.55
C LEU A 265 16.37 17.01 2.27
N LYS A 266 16.24 16.68 3.56
CA LYS A 266 15.12 17.08 4.43
C LYS A 266 15.08 18.59 4.68
N ALA A 267 16.24 19.24 4.82
CA ALA A 267 16.33 20.71 4.86
C ALA A 267 15.91 21.33 3.52
N HIS A 268 16.35 20.77 2.39
CA HIS A 268 16.00 21.25 1.05
C HIS A 268 14.50 21.08 0.73
N LEU A 269 13.90 19.96 1.15
CA LEU A 269 12.45 19.73 1.07
C LEU A 269 11.67 20.76 1.90
N LYS A 270 12.13 21.07 3.11
CA LYS A 270 11.51 22.12 3.96
C LYS A 270 11.61 23.51 3.30
N GLN A 271 12.75 23.84 2.70
CA GLN A 271 12.92 25.09 1.95
C GLN A 271 11.96 25.17 0.74
N HIS A 272 11.85 24.11 -0.06
CA HIS A 272 10.88 24.07 -1.16
C HIS A 272 9.42 24.17 -0.70
N GLN A 273 9.08 23.61 0.46
CA GLN A 273 7.75 23.75 1.05
C GLN A 273 7.46 25.20 1.49
N GLU A 274 8.45 25.89 2.07
CA GLU A 274 8.36 27.31 2.42
C GLU A 274 8.26 28.21 1.19
N ASP A 275 9.05 27.95 0.14
CA ASP A 275 8.94 28.62 -1.16
C ASP A 275 7.55 28.43 -1.79
N ALA A 276 6.98 27.22 -1.71
CA ALA A 276 5.65 26.92 -2.25
C ALA A 276 4.53 27.67 -1.50
N GLU A 277 4.57 27.68 -0.17
CA GLU A 277 3.64 28.46 0.64
C GLU A 277 3.81 29.98 0.45
N ASN A 278 5.01 30.47 0.10
CA ASN A 278 5.22 31.87 -0.24
C ASN A 278 4.61 32.22 -1.62
N ARG A 279 4.87 31.43 -2.66
CA ARG A 279 4.21 31.61 -3.98
C ARG A 279 2.68 31.53 -3.90
N LYS A 280 2.15 30.68 -3.02
CA LYS A 280 0.71 30.56 -2.75
C LYS A 280 0.11 31.85 -2.14
N LYS A 281 0.82 32.52 -1.22
CA LYS A 281 0.42 33.83 -0.67
C LYS A 281 0.50 34.95 -1.72
N GLU A 282 1.50 34.90 -2.61
CA GLU A 282 1.62 35.84 -3.73
C GLU A 282 0.44 35.69 -4.71
N LEU A 283 0.08 34.45 -5.07
CA LEU A 283 -1.10 34.14 -5.88
C LEU A 283 -2.40 34.60 -5.20
N GLU A 284 -2.56 34.38 -3.90
CA GLU A 284 -3.73 34.87 -3.15
C GLU A 284 -3.82 36.41 -3.15
N GLN A 285 -2.68 37.10 -3.03
CA GLN A 285 -2.62 38.56 -3.15
C GLN A 285 -2.95 39.03 -4.58
N LEU A 286 -2.51 38.32 -5.63
CA LEU A 286 -2.87 38.61 -7.02
C LEU A 286 -4.36 38.36 -7.29
N ILE A 287 -4.95 37.28 -6.78
CA ILE A 287 -6.39 36.99 -6.87
C ILE A 287 -7.21 38.06 -6.14
N LYS A 288 -6.70 38.63 -5.04
CA LYS A 288 -7.33 39.79 -4.40
C LYS A 288 -7.28 41.03 -5.29
N ARG A 289 -6.09 41.40 -5.82
CA ARG A 289 -5.94 42.52 -6.76
C ARG A 289 -6.83 42.38 -7.99
N SER A 290 -6.94 41.17 -8.55
CA SER A 290 -7.81 40.89 -9.71
C SER A 290 -9.28 41.15 -9.40
N ARG A 291 -9.79 40.65 -8.26
CA ARG A 291 -11.17 40.89 -7.81
C ARG A 291 -11.45 42.36 -7.50
N ASP A 292 -10.46 43.12 -7.06
CA ASP A 292 -10.62 44.56 -6.82
C ASP A 292 -10.62 45.34 -8.14
N ALA A 293 -9.74 45.00 -9.10
CA ALA A 293 -9.76 45.55 -10.46
C ALA A 293 -11.04 45.21 -11.25
N GLU A 294 -11.63 44.03 -11.02
CA GLU A 294 -12.89 43.61 -11.65
C GLU A 294 -14.12 44.38 -11.11
N LYS A 295 -14.12 44.75 -9.82
CA LYS A 295 -15.09 45.72 -9.28
C LYS A 295 -14.92 47.10 -9.92
N ASP A 296 -13.69 47.52 -10.19
CA ASP A 296 -13.46 48.81 -10.83
C ASP A 296 -13.80 48.78 -12.33
N LYS A 297 -13.61 47.65 -13.03
CA LYS A 297 -14.16 47.40 -14.37
C LYS A 297 -15.68 47.58 -14.37
N THR A 298 -16.41 46.88 -13.50
CA THR A 298 -17.89 46.95 -13.48
C THR A 298 -18.41 48.36 -13.12
N LYS A 299 -17.72 49.12 -12.27
CA LYS A 299 -18.03 50.56 -12.05
C LYS A 299 -17.83 51.41 -13.31
N LEU A 300 -16.76 51.15 -14.07
CA LEU A 300 -16.51 51.85 -15.34
C LEU A 300 -17.52 51.46 -16.42
N GLU A 301 -17.91 50.19 -16.47
CA GLU A 301 -18.93 49.63 -17.38
C GLU A 301 -20.30 50.28 -17.13
N VAL A 302 -20.70 50.45 -15.86
CA VAL A 302 -21.90 51.24 -15.49
C VAL A 302 -21.79 52.70 -15.94
N LYS A 303 -20.64 53.35 -15.76
CA LYS A 303 -20.42 54.73 -16.21
C LYS A 303 -20.44 54.88 -17.73
N VAL A 304 -19.96 53.88 -18.47
CA VAL A 304 -20.08 53.86 -19.94
C VAL A 304 -21.56 53.80 -20.31
N SER A 305 -22.36 52.91 -19.71
CA SER A 305 -23.80 52.86 -19.97
C SER A 305 -24.62 54.02 -19.38
N GLU A 306 -24.04 54.85 -18.51
CA GLU A 306 -24.58 56.18 -18.15
C GLU A 306 -24.30 57.19 -19.26
N LEU A 307 -23.05 57.31 -19.70
CA LEU A 307 -22.64 58.22 -20.78
C LEU A 307 -23.27 57.86 -22.13
N GLU A 308 -23.49 56.58 -22.45
CA GLU A 308 -24.21 56.14 -23.65
C GLU A 308 -25.68 56.58 -23.63
N ARG A 309 -26.32 56.56 -22.46
CA ARG A 309 -27.69 57.09 -22.29
C ARG A 309 -27.73 58.61 -22.39
N GLU A 310 -26.72 59.31 -21.87
CA GLU A 310 -26.60 60.76 -22.04
C GLU A 310 -26.33 61.13 -23.51
N VAL A 311 -25.42 60.46 -24.20
CA VAL A 311 -25.12 60.66 -25.62
C VAL A 311 -26.31 60.35 -26.51
N THR A 312 -27.07 59.28 -26.26
CA THR A 312 -28.31 58.99 -27.01
C THR A 312 -29.40 60.03 -26.74
N SER A 313 -29.50 60.55 -25.51
CA SER A 313 -30.44 61.64 -25.16
C SER A 313 -30.05 62.96 -25.84
N LEU A 314 -28.77 63.34 -25.80
CA LEU A 314 -28.24 64.52 -26.51
C LEU A 314 -28.38 64.38 -28.03
N ARG A 315 -28.20 63.17 -28.56
CA ARG A 315 -28.43 62.88 -29.98
C ARG A 315 -29.91 63.02 -30.36
N GLN A 316 -30.83 62.50 -29.55
CA GLN A 316 -32.28 62.71 -29.77
C GLN A 316 -32.66 64.20 -29.65
N MET A 317 -32.05 64.96 -28.75
CA MET A 317 -32.23 66.41 -28.67
C MET A 317 -31.67 67.13 -29.90
N ALA A 318 -30.51 66.70 -30.41
CA ALA A 318 -29.92 67.25 -31.63
C ALA A 318 -30.79 66.94 -32.86
N GLU A 319 -31.24 65.70 -33.02
CA GLU A 319 -32.14 65.27 -34.11
C GLU A 319 -33.53 65.96 -33.99
N ALA A 320 -34.04 66.20 -32.78
CA ALA A 320 -35.24 67.01 -32.53
C ALA A 320 -35.04 68.53 -32.76
N SER A 321 -33.79 69.02 -32.74
CA SER A 321 -33.46 70.41 -33.11
C SER A 321 -33.23 70.56 -34.62
N ALA A 322 -32.60 69.57 -35.26
CA ALA A 322 -32.44 69.52 -36.72
C ALA A 322 -33.79 69.46 -37.42
N SER A 323 -34.70 68.61 -36.94
CA SER A 323 -36.10 68.57 -37.42
C SER A 323 -36.94 69.79 -37.03
N ARG A 324 -36.45 70.71 -36.19
CA ARG A 324 -37.03 72.07 -36.07
C ARG A 324 -36.49 73.00 -37.15
N SER A 325 -35.18 73.01 -37.42
CA SER A 325 -34.61 73.83 -38.50
C SER A 325 -35.09 73.39 -39.89
N GLU A 326 -35.28 72.09 -40.14
CA GLU A 326 -35.87 71.59 -41.41
C GLU A 326 -37.31 72.12 -41.62
N ASN A 327 -38.07 72.35 -40.54
CA ASN A 327 -39.40 72.96 -40.61
C ASN A 327 -39.36 74.50 -40.82
N GLU A 328 -38.22 75.16 -40.58
CA GLU A 328 -38.02 76.58 -40.95
C GLU A 328 -37.44 76.74 -42.38
N GLU A 329 -36.59 75.81 -42.84
CA GLU A 329 -36.01 75.85 -44.20
C GLU A 329 -36.99 75.46 -45.33
N LEU A 330 -38.09 74.74 -45.02
CA LEU A 330 -39.12 74.37 -45.99
C LEU A 330 -39.95 75.53 -46.58
N MET A 331 -39.63 76.79 -46.25
CA MET A 331 -40.34 78.01 -46.67
C MET A 331 -39.58 78.91 -47.66
N ASN A 332 -38.70 78.36 -48.52
CA ASN A 332 -38.15 79.08 -49.68
C ASN A 332 -37.92 78.16 -50.91
N PRO A 333 -38.60 78.38 -52.06
CA PRO A 333 -38.41 77.56 -53.27
C PRO A 333 -37.52 78.22 -54.35
N GLY A 334 -36.46 77.50 -54.78
CA GLY A 334 -35.63 77.80 -55.97
C GLY A 334 -34.16 78.07 -55.62
N GLU A 335 -33.15 77.47 -56.28
CA GLU A 335 -33.03 77.17 -57.70
C GLU A 335 -32.08 75.99 -58.03
N LYS A 336 -32.32 75.29 -59.15
CA LYS A 336 -31.32 74.75 -60.14
C LYS A 336 -30.28 73.68 -59.68
N LEU A 337 -29.65 72.90 -60.56
CA LEU A 337 -29.92 72.40 -61.93
C LEU A 337 -28.80 71.40 -62.34
N GLU A 338 -29.14 70.28 -63.02
CA GLU A 338 -28.22 69.30 -63.67
C GLU A 338 -27.25 68.52 -62.75
N HIS A 339 -26.49 67.53 -63.26
CA HIS A 339 -26.87 66.20 -63.78
C HIS A 339 -25.59 65.42 -64.19
N SER A 340 -25.52 64.12 -63.91
CA SER A 340 -24.51 63.16 -64.43
C SER A 340 -23.04 63.39 -63.98
N THR A 341 -22.04 62.51 -64.18
CA THR A 341 -21.95 61.21 -64.90
C THR A 341 -21.08 60.18 -64.14
N GLU A 342 -21.45 58.91 -64.29
CA GLU A 342 -20.63 57.69 -64.54
C GLU A 342 -19.14 57.48 -64.10
N LYS A 343 -18.84 56.18 -63.81
CA LYS A 343 -17.54 55.47 -63.83
C LYS A 343 -16.37 55.95 -62.93
N ALA A 344 -15.95 55.08 -62.00
CA ALA A 344 -14.62 54.43 -61.99
C ALA A 344 -14.51 53.33 -60.92
N LYS A 345 -13.42 52.52 -60.94
CA LYS A 345 -13.07 51.51 -59.92
C LYS A 345 -11.91 52.00 -59.04
N SER A 346 -11.99 51.75 -57.73
CA SER A 346 -10.88 51.70 -56.76
C SER A 346 -11.47 51.05 -55.48
N GLU A 347 -10.86 50.14 -54.70
CA GLU A 347 -9.45 49.93 -54.29
C GLU A 347 -8.85 51.01 -53.38
N MET A 348 -9.52 51.24 -52.24
CA MET A 348 -8.90 51.64 -50.97
C MET A 348 -9.45 50.68 -49.89
N ALA A 349 -8.65 49.96 -49.10
CA ALA A 349 -7.61 50.40 -48.17
C ALA A 349 -8.18 51.16 -46.96
N THR A 350 -8.73 50.42 -45.99
CA THR A 350 -9.11 50.94 -44.67
C THR A 350 -7.87 51.25 -43.83
N THR A 351 -7.23 52.38 -44.11
CA THR A 351 -6.09 52.88 -43.35
C THR A 351 -6.54 53.79 -42.19
N GLU A 352 -6.44 53.23 -41.00
CA GLU A 352 -6.20 53.87 -39.71
C GLU A 352 -5.87 55.38 -39.70
N VAL A 353 -6.79 56.18 -39.14
CA VAL A 353 -6.54 57.54 -38.60
C VAL A 353 -7.40 57.66 -37.32
N ARG A 354 -6.94 57.78 -36.06
CA ARG A 354 -5.75 58.34 -35.38
C ARG A 354 -6.10 59.63 -34.60
N SER A 355 -6.09 59.51 -33.27
CA SER A 355 -5.71 60.57 -32.32
C SER A 355 -4.90 59.83 -31.22
N GLU A 356 -3.63 60.16 -30.93
CA GLU A 356 -3.07 61.40 -30.38
C GLU A 356 -3.70 61.79 -29.02
N LYS A 357 -2.93 62.06 -27.95
CA LYS A 357 -1.55 62.58 -27.93
C LYS A 357 -0.79 62.36 -26.60
N CYS A 358 0.52 62.65 -26.63
CA CYS A 358 1.42 63.03 -25.52
C CYS A 358 1.93 61.92 -24.56
N ASP A 359 3.19 61.93 -24.11
CA ASP A 359 4.36 62.71 -24.55
C ASP A 359 5.68 62.12 -24.02
N CYS A 360 6.78 62.20 -24.80
CA CYS A 360 8.14 62.61 -24.37
C CYS A 360 9.24 62.33 -25.42
N LYS A 361 9.48 63.34 -26.27
CA LYS A 361 10.78 63.95 -26.69
C LYS A 361 12.07 63.10 -26.64
N THR A 362 13.08 63.16 -27.51
CA THR A 362 13.49 63.77 -28.82
C THR A 362 15.02 63.44 -28.93
N ALA A 363 15.68 63.71 -30.07
CA ALA A 363 17.16 63.80 -30.27
C ALA A 363 17.95 62.46 -30.35
N THR A 364 18.55 62.05 -31.48
CA THR A 364 19.71 62.60 -32.26
C THR A 364 21.04 62.58 -31.49
N THR A 365 22.19 62.10 -32.00
CA THR A 365 22.57 61.60 -33.35
C THR A 365 23.90 60.81 -33.31
N LYS A 366 24.23 60.10 -34.40
CA LYS A 366 25.58 59.74 -34.93
C LYS A 366 26.80 59.72 -33.97
N VAL A 367 27.50 58.58 -33.92
CA VAL A 367 28.89 58.39 -34.44
C VAL A 367 29.35 56.94 -34.20
N ARG A 368 30.10 56.36 -35.16
CA ARG A 368 30.69 55.02 -35.08
C ARG A 368 32.18 55.09 -35.44
N LEU A 369 33.08 54.95 -34.46
CA LEU A 369 34.50 54.63 -34.69
C LEU A 369 35.07 53.83 -33.51
N LYS A 370 36.15 53.07 -33.76
CA LYS A 370 36.71 52.06 -32.84
C LYS A 370 37.88 52.64 -32.02
N ALA A 371 37.90 52.40 -30.70
CA ALA A 371 39.14 52.42 -29.91
C ALA A 371 39.07 51.49 -28.68
N ALA A 372 40.25 51.12 -28.19
CA ALA A 372 40.56 49.97 -27.35
C ALA A 372 40.00 49.90 -25.90
N LYS A 373 39.77 48.66 -25.46
CA LYS A 373 40.00 48.10 -24.10
C LYS A 373 39.39 48.80 -22.86
N LYS A 374 38.30 48.19 -22.36
CA LYS A 374 38.27 47.59 -21.00
C LYS A 374 37.36 46.35 -21.02
N LYS A 375 37.76 45.26 -20.33
CA LYS A 375 36.98 44.02 -20.23
C LYS A 375 36.37 43.91 -18.84
N CYS A 376 35.07 43.64 -18.76
CA CYS A 376 34.40 43.00 -17.62
C CYS A 376 33.39 42.00 -18.20
N SER A 377 33.32 40.79 -17.65
CA SER A 377 32.66 39.65 -18.31
C SER A 377 31.75 38.87 -17.35
N LEU A 378 30.48 39.26 -17.27
CA LEU A 378 29.47 38.63 -16.40
C LEU A 378 28.45 37.75 -17.14
N GLY A 379 28.72 37.39 -18.40
CA GLY A 379 27.83 36.56 -19.24
C GLY A 379 28.23 35.09 -19.43
N ARG A 380 29.30 34.60 -18.78
CA ARG A 380 29.81 33.21 -19.00
C ARG A 380 29.75 32.28 -17.80
N HIS A 381 29.43 32.77 -16.59
CA HIS A 381 29.47 31.91 -15.40
C HIS A 381 28.23 31.02 -15.25
N HIS A 382 27.03 31.47 -15.65
CA HIS A 382 25.81 30.68 -15.47
C HIS A 382 25.77 29.43 -16.36
N THR A 383 26.07 29.57 -17.66
CA THR A 383 26.15 28.44 -18.60
C THR A 383 27.33 27.51 -18.32
N VAL A 384 28.47 28.03 -17.83
CA VAL A 384 29.59 27.17 -17.43
C VAL A 384 29.29 26.42 -16.13
N LEU A 385 28.60 27.03 -15.14
CA LEU A 385 28.15 26.32 -13.94
C LEU A 385 27.11 25.24 -14.26
N LEU A 386 26.16 25.51 -15.16
CA LEU A 386 25.17 24.52 -15.61
C LEU A 386 25.84 23.35 -16.36
N ASN A 387 26.75 23.64 -17.30
CA ASN A 387 27.49 22.60 -18.01
C ASN A 387 28.46 21.85 -17.07
N HIS A 388 28.96 22.50 -16.02
CA HIS A 388 29.76 21.86 -14.98
C HIS A 388 28.92 20.97 -14.07
N SER A 389 27.71 21.36 -13.66
CA SER A 389 26.83 20.48 -12.88
C SER A 389 26.33 19.30 -13.70
N ILE A 390 25.99 19.51 -14.98
CA ILE A 390 25.66 18.41 -15.91
C ILE A 390 26.84 17.46 -16.06
N LYS A 391 28.08 17.98 -16.22
CA LYS A 391 29.27 17.12 -16.30
C LYS A 391 29.59 16.42 -14.97
N VAL A 392 29.44 17.07 -13.83
CA VAL A 392 29.62 16.45 -12.51
C VAL A 392 28.59 15.34 -12.28
N MET A 393 27.34 15.51 -12.71
CA MET A 393 26.35 14.43 -12.70
C MET A 393 26.69 13.31 -13.70
N SER A 394 27.16 13.62 -14.92
CA SER A 394 27.65 12.63 -15.89
C SER A 394 28.75 11.75 -15.27
N ASN A 395 29.74 12.37 -14.63
CA ASN A 395 30.82 11.70 -13.92
C ASN A 395 30.33 10.84 -12.72
N VAL A 396 29.15 11.09 -12.15
CA VAL A 396 28.53 10.23 -11.13
C VAL A 396 27.88 9.00 -11.77
N PHE A 397 27.25 9.15 -12.95
CA PHE A 397 26.66 8.02 -13.68
C PHE A 397 27.69 7.14 -14.41
N GLU A 398 28.79 7.72 -14.91
CA GLU A 398 29.92 6.99 -15.51
C GLU A 398 30.63 6.03 -14.54
N ASN A 399 30.48 6.21 -13.22
CA ASN A 399 30.98 5.30 -12.19
C ASN A 399 29.95 4.24 -11.75
N LEU A 400 28.79 4.16 -12.42
CA LEU A 400 27.78 3.11 -12.21
C LEU A 400 27.63 2.18 -13.43
N THR A 401 28.29 2.48 -14.55
CA THR A 401 28.28 1.66 -15.78
C THR A 401 29.42 0.62 -15.82
N LYS A 402 29.74 0.01 -14.66
CA LYS A 402 30.68 -1.13 -14.58
C LYS A 402 30.45 -2.03 -13.35
N ASP A 403 29.41 -2.85 -13.47
CA ASP A 403 29.21 -4.21 -12.94
C ASP A 403 29.48 -4.52 -11.45
N GLY A 404 28.44 -5.07 -10.83
CA GLY A 404 28.51 -5.79 -9.55
C GLY A 404 27.46 -6.88 -9.37
N TRP A 405 26.59 -7.11 -10.38
CA TRP A 405 25.49 -8.09 -10.37
C TRP A 405 25.16 -8.57 -11.81
N GLU A 406 26.16 -9.11 -12.52
CA GLU A 406 25.88 -10.09 -13.58
C GLU A 406 25.77 -11.50 -12.96
N ASP A 407 25.02 -12.39 -13.60
CA ASP A 407 24.74 -13.74 -13.08
C ASP A 407 26.00 -14.62 -13.01
N VAL A 408 26.15 -15.37 -11.90
CA VAL A 408 27.28 -16.29 -11.71
C VAL A 408 26.97 -17.64 -12.36
N SER A 409 26.97 -17.67 -13.70
CA SER A 409 27.09 -18.85 -14.57
C SER A 409 27.29 -18.39 -16.02
N GLU A 410 28.26 -18.87 -16.80
CA GLU A 410 29.35 -19.82 -16.55
C GLU A 410 30.38 -19.66 -17.70
N SER A 411 31.69 -19.73 -17.45
CA SER A 411 32.71 -19.61 -18.51
C SER A 411 33.51 -20.91 -18.66
N SER A 412 33.29 -21.60 -19.77
CA SER A 412 33.74 -22.98 -20.02
C SER A 412 35.25 -23.14 -20.19
N ASP A 413 35.68 -24.39 -20.09
CA ASP A 413 36.79 -24.91 -20.89
C ASP A 413 36.29 -26.15 -21.68
N SER A 414 36.64 -26.22 -22.97
CA SER A 414 36.58 -27.40 -23.87
C SER A 414 35.23 -28.13 -24.15
N GLU A 415 34.59 -27.74 -25.27
CA GLU A 415 33.91 -28.57 -26.32
C GLU A 415 33.13 -29.86 -25.93
N THR A 416 31.82 -29.96 -26.21
CA THR A 416 31.31 -30.30 -27.56
C THR A 416 29.79 -30.11 -27.70
N GLN A 417 29.27 -30.16 -28.94
CA GLN A 417 27.86 -29.88 -29.27
C GLN A 417 26.89 -31.02 -28.89
N THR A 418 25.76 -30.68 -28.24
CA THR A 418 24.38 -30.89 -28.74
C THR A 418 23.35 -30.56 -27.65
N SER A 419 22.32 -29.78 -28.00
CA SER A 419 21.27 -29.35 -27.05
C SER A 419 20.20 -30.43 -26.80
N GLN A 420 20.09 -30.91 -25.55
CA GLN A 420 18.89 -31.59 -25.05
C GLN A 420 18.53 -31.12 -23.63
N ASN A 421 17.23 -31.01 -23.35
CA ASN A 421 16.72 -30.47 -22.09
C ASN A 421 16.83 -31.46 -20.93
N LEU A 422 17.20 -30.95 -19.75
CA LEU A 422 17.43 -31.71 -18.52
C LEU A 422 16.22 -32.56 -18.07
N GLY A 423 15.01 -32.18 -18.48
CA GLY A 423 13.77 -32.94 -18.22
C GLY A 423 13.71 -34.32 -18.87
N THR A 424 14.50 -34.62 -19.91
CA THR A 424 14.57 -35.96 -20.51
C THR A 424 15.32 -36.93 -19.61
N ILE A 425 16.47 -36.51 -19.08
CA ILE A 425 17.39 -37.37 -18.32
C ILE A 425 16.72 -37.92 -17.06
N ILE A 426 15.96 -37.08 -16.34
CA ILE A 426 15.25 -37.46 -15.10
C ILE A 426 14.20 -38.56 -15.38
N VAL A 427 13.57 -38.55 -16.57
CA VAL A 427 12.60 -39.58 -16.97
C VAL A 427 13.30 -40.89 -17.33
N GLU A 428 14.45 -40.84 -18.02
CA GLU A 428 15.21 -42.05 -18.38
C GLU A 428 15.87 -42.72 -17.17
N THR A 429 16.46 -41.94 -16.25
CA THR A 429 17.01 -42.49 -14.99
C THR A 429 15.95 -43.14 -14.10
N SER A 430 14.68 -42.77 -14.28
CA SER A 430 13.55 -43.35 -13.54
C SER A 430 13.05 -44.70 -14.06
N GLN A 431 13.63 -45.25 -15.15
CA GLN A 431 13.11 -46.46 -15.82
C GLN A 431 14.11 -47.62 -16.03
N LYS A 432 15.28 -47.61 -15.38
CA LYS A 432 16.29 -48.69 -15.51
C LYS A 432 16.94 -49.15 -14.19
N ILE A 433 16.15 -49.58 -13.21
CA ILE A 433 16.63 -50.52 -12.16
C ILE A 433 15.60 -51.62 -11.89
N SER A 434 15.85 -52.80 -12.44
CA SER A 434 15.35 -54.09 -11.95
C SER A 434 16.44 -55.15 -12.25
N PRO A 435 16.85 -55.98 -11.29
CA PRO A 435 18.10 -56.73 -11.40
C PRO A 435 17.96 -58.06 -12.14
N THR A 436 19.06 -58.51 -12.72
CA THR A 436 19.28 -59.92 -13.09
C THR A 436 20.78 -60.19 -12.99
N GLU A 437 21.14 -61.00 -11.98
CA GLU A 437 22.12 -62.11 -11.94
C GLU A 437 23.46 -61.97 -12.74
N GLU A 438 24.59 -62.49 -12.26
CA GLU A 438 24.75 -63.76 -11.54
C GLU A 438 26.04 -63.81 -10.68
N ARG A 439 26.05 -64.72 -9.68
CA ARG A 439 27.17 -65.64 -9.31
C ARG A 439 27.76 -65.56 -7.88
N GLN A 440 27.46 -66.62 -7.12
CA GLN A 440 28.14 -67.15 -5.92
C GLN A 440 28.09 -66.30 -4.62
N ASP A 441 27.93 -66.88 -3.42
CA ASP A 441 27.91 -68.30 -3.04
C ASP A 441 27.05 -68.61 -1.78
N HIS A 442 26.84 -69.91 -1.52
CA HIS A 442 26.43 -70.58 -0.26
C HIS A 442 24.96 -70.51 0.25
N LYS A 443 24.28 -71.66 0.11
CA LYS A 443 23.51 -72.45 1.12
C LYS A 443 22.32 -71.77 1.86
N GLN A 444 21.19 -72.42 2.14
CA GLN A 444 20.89 -73.87 2.26
C GLN A 444 19.38 -74.17 2.05
N SER A 445 19.04 -75.44 1.77
CA SER A 445 17.79 -76.21 2.08
C SER A 445 16.48 -75.46 2.46
N ASP A 446 15.29 -75.85 1.98
CA ASP A 446 14.93 -76.92 1.04
C ASP A 446 13.49 -76.76 0.50
N LYS A 447 13.11 -77.61 -0.47
CA LYS A 447 11.72 -77.75 -0.93
C LYS A 447 10.98 -78.89 -0.21
N THR A 448 9.65 -78.91 -0.40
CA THR A 448 8.86 -80.07 -0.93
C THR A 448 7.65 -80.50 -0.06
N GLU A 449 6.49 -80.51 -0.72
CA GLU A 449 5.29 -81.37 -0.55
C GLU A 449 4.66 -81.70 0.82
N ASN A 450 3.43 -81.17 0.99
CA ASN A 450 2.15 -81.88 0.80
C ASN A 450 1.72 -83.00 1.79
N ASN A 451 0.42 -83.32 1.73
CA ASN A 451 -0.32 -84.42 2.39
C ASN A 451 -0.61 -84.27 3.90
N GLN A 452 -1.72 -84.80 4.46
CA GLN A 452 -3.01 -85.23 3.89
C GLN A 452 -4.01 -85.58 5.04
N MET A 453 -5.31 -85.26 4.89
CA MET A 453 -6.44 -85.75 5.73
C MET A 453 -6.42 -85.32 7.24
N GLN A 454 -7.49 -85.46 8.06
CA GLN A 454 -8.84 -86.06 7.88
C GLN A 454 -9.91 -85.36 8.77
N GLY A 455 -11.20 -85.54 8.43
CA GLY A 455 -12.37 -85.17 9.27
C GLY A 455 -13.13 -83.92 8.74
N LYS A 456 -14.40 -83.92 8.29
CA LYS A 456 -15.69 -84.50 8.78
C LYS A 456 -16.20 -83.83 10.06
N GLU A 457 -17.44 -83.36 10.16
CA GLU A 457 -18.57 -83.27 9.19
C GLU A 457 -19.61 -82.19 9.64
N ILE A 458 -20.77 -82.08 8.95
CA ILE A 458 -21.96 -81.26 9.30
C ILE A 458 -21.80 -79.74 8.97
N VAL A 459 -22.26 -79.13 7.86
CA VAL A 459 -23.42 -79.35 6.91
C VAL A 459 -24.75 -78.90 7.57
N GLN A 460 -25.70 -78.11 7.02
CA GLN A 460 -26.03 -77.48 5.72
C GLN A 460 -26.85 -76.17 6.03
N MET A 461 -27.42 -75.30 5.17
CA MET A 461 -27.52 -74.94 3.72
C MET A 461 -28.03 -73.46 3.70
N TYR A 462 -28.08 -72.61 2.65
CA TYR A 462 -27.88 -72.63 1.19
C TYR A 462 -26.81 -71.57 0.79
N SER A 463 -26.27 -71.41 -0.44
CA SER A 463 -26.66 -71.68 -1.85
C SER A 463 -27.60 -70.59 -2.47
N ASN A 464 -27.43 -70.08 -3.70
CA ASN A 464 -26.47 -70.23 -4.84
C ASN A 464 -26.60 -68.97 -5.76
N MET A 465 -25.84 -68.66 -6.83
CA MET A 465 -24.76 -69.31 -7.62
C MET A 465 -23.87 -68.24 -8.33
N ASP A 466 -22.80 -68.69 -8.99
CA ASP A 466 -22.10 -68.28 -10.25
C ASP A 466 -22.67 -67.14 -11.18
N ASP A 467 -21.91 -66.50 -12.10
CA ASP A 467 -20.70 -67.00 -12.79
C ASP A 467 -19.64 -65.99 -13.33
N LYS A 468 -18.38 -66.48 -13.43
CA LYS A 468 -17.16 -66.18 -14.26
C LYS A 468 -16.74 -64.77 -14.79
N THR A 469 -15.42 -64.67 -14.99
CA THR A 469 -14.53 -63.53 -15.39
C THR A 469 -14.22 -63.53 -16.92
N PRO A 470 -13.21 -62.84 -17.56
CA PRO A 470 -12.07 -61.99 -17.07
C PRO A 470 -11.60 -60.76 -17.94
N GLN A 471 -10.59 -60.00 -17.42
CA GLN A 471 -9.45 -59.31 -18.10
C GLN A 471 -9.67 -58.30 -19.31
N ASP A 472 -8.77 -57.39 -19.73
CA ASP A 472 -7.37 -57.09 -19.35
C ASP A 472 -6.85 -55.64 -19.65
N TYR A 473 -5.63 -55.34 -19.14
CA TYR A 473 -4.56 -54.38 -19.56
C TYR A 473 -4.73 -52.99 -20.26
N LYS A 474 -4.08 -52.00 -19.61
CA LYS A 474 -3.07 -50.99 -20.09
C LYS A 474 -3.29 -50.06 -21.31
N SER A 475 -3.14 -48.77 -20.99
CA SER A 475 -2.31 -47.74 -21.67
C SER A 475 -2.79 -47.08 -22.99
N VAL A 476 -2.48 -45.79 -23.12
CA VAL A 476 -2.46 -45.06 -24.41
C VAL A 476 -1.21 -44.17 -24.47
N LYS A 477 -0.37 -44.39 -25.49
CA LYS A 477 0.78 -43.52 -25.83
C LYS A 477 0.33 -42.44 -26.84
N LYS A 478 1.12 -41.38 -27.01
CA LYS A 478 0.77 -40.17 -27.77
C LYS A 478 0.95 -40.32 -29.29
N MET A 479 0.22 -39.53 -30.08
CA MET A 479 0.43 -39.24 -31.53
C MET A 479 0.10 -40.41 -32.50
N ASN A 480 -0.28 -40.29 -33.78
CA ASN A 480 -0.06 -39.26 -34.82
C ASN A 480 -0.89 -39.52 -36.12
N PHE A 481 -0.91 -38.54 -37.04
CA PHE A 481 -1.13 -38.64 -38.51
C PHE A 481 -2.49 -39.02 -39.19
N ARG A 482 -3.03 -37.99 -39.86
CA ARG A 482 -3.23 -37.86 -41.34
C ARG A 482 -4.55 -38.30 -42.02
N LYS A 483 -5.28 -37.27 -42.44
CA LYS A 483 -6.18 -37.16 -43.62
C LYS A 483 -6.37 -38.39 -44.52
N LYS A 484 -7.64 -38.71 -44.81
CA LYS A 484 -8.13 -38.97 -46.17
C LYS A 484 -9.54 -38.36 -46.36
N ASN A 485 -9.90 -38.07 -47.60
CA ASN A 485 -11.16 -37.46 -48.00
C ASN A 485 -12.17 -38.53 -48.49
N ASP A 486 -13.32 -38.05 -48.98
CA ASP A 486 -14.16 -38.69 -50.02
C ASP A 486 -15.07 -39.86 -49.57
N ASN A 487 -16.31 -40.02 -50.05
CA ASN A 487 -17.21 -39.09 -50.75
C ASN A 487 -18.65 -39.64 -50.81
N MET A 488 -19.66 -38.74 -50.91
CA MET A 488 -20.99 -39.00 -51.54
C MET A 488 -21.87 -40.13 -50.90
N HIS A 489 -23.18 -40.29 -51.12
CA HIS A 489 -24.27 -39.43 -51.61
C HIS A 489 -25.65 -40.01 -51.20
N LYS A 490 -26.65 -39.16 -50.85
CA LYS A 490 -28.12 -39.42 -50.95
C LYS A 490 -28.62 -40.58 -50.04
N SER A 491 -29.91 -40.78 -49.72
CA SER A 491 -31.21 -40.15 -50.01
C SER A 491 -32.16 -40.53 -48.83
N SER A 492 -33.33 -39.94 -48.54
CA SER A 492 -34.00 -38.66 -48.85
C SER A 492 -35.35 -38.62 -48.07
N TYR A 493 -36.15 -37.56 -48.22
CA TYR A 493 -37.57 -37.45 -47.82
C TYR A 493 -37.87 -37.22 -46.30
N THR A 494 -38.97 -36.54 -45.89
CA THR A 494 -40.13 -36.03 -46.66
C THR A 494 -40.72 -34.73 -46.10
N ILE A 495 -41.41 -33.97 -46.99
CA ILE A 495 -42.51 -33.02 -46.75
C ILE A 495 -42.20 -31.62 -46.15
N VAL A 496 -42.67 -30.63 -46.92
CA VAL A 496 -42.67 -29.16 -46.82
C VAL A 496 -44.13 -28.78 -47.20
N PRO A 497 -44.83 -27.80 -46.57
CA PRO A 497 -44.81 -26.40 -47.04
C PRO A 497 -45.04 -25.34 -45.92
N THR A 498 -44.95 -24.01 -46.11
CA THR A 498 -45.34 -23.20 -47.28
C THR A 498 -44.58 -21.86 -47.38
N ARG A 499 -44.29 -21.45 -48.64
CA ARG A 499 -44.11 -20.11 -49.29
C ARG A 499 -44.12 -18.85 -48.39
N VAL A 500 -43.38 -17.77 -48.70
CA VAL A 500 -43.46 -16.93 -49.93
C VAL A 500 -42.07 -16.46 -50.45
N ASN A 501 -42.06 -15.84 -51.63
CA ASN A 501 -40.94 -15.59 -52.54
C ASN A 501 -40.26 -14.21 -52.41
N ARG A 502 -39.01 -14.13 -52.88
CA ARG A 502 -38.31 -12.97 -53.52
C ARG A 502 -38.17 -11.68 -52.67
N GLU A 503 -37.02 -11.02 -52.63
CA GLU A 503 -36.49 -10.29 -53.80
C GLU A 503 -34.95 -10.22 -53.93
N LYS A 504 -34.48 -9.74 -55.09
CA LYS A 504 -33.06 -9.59 -55.42
C LYS A 504 -32.69 -8.10 -55.48
N HIS A 505 -31.91 -7.61 -54.52
CA HIS A 505 -31.21 -6.32 -54.65
C HIS A 505 -29.69 -6.52 -54.78
N LYS A 506 -29.05 -5.53 -55.41
CA LYS A 506 -27.76 -5.65 -56.10
C LYS A 506 -26.57 -5.47 -55.14
N ASN A 507 -25.42 -6.03 -55.51
CA ASN A 507 -24.16 -5.84 -54.79
C ASN A 507 -23.73 -4.37 -54.76
N ILE A 508 -23.32 -3.88 -53.59
CA ILE A 508 -22.37 -2.78 -53.35
C ILE A 508 -21.88 -2.91 -51.89
N THR A 509 -20.69 -2.38 -51.55
CA THR A 509 -20.09 -2.40 -50.19
C THR A 509 -19.71 -3.81 -49.66
N ALA A 510 -19.00 -4.59 -50.46
CA ALA A 510 -18.58 -5.97 -50.14
C ALA A 510 -17.36 -6.11 -49.20
N GLN A 511 -16.85 -5.02 -48.60
CA GLN A 511 -15.61 -5.02 -47.79
C GLN A 511 -15.83 -4.76 -46.29
N LYS A 512 -16.65 -3.76 -45.91
CA LYS A 512 -17.04 -3.54 -44.49
C LYS A 512 -18.02 -4.59 -43.94
N SER A 513 -18.70 -5.33 -44.82
CA SER A 513 -19.63 -6.40 -44.45
C SER A 513 -18.92 -7.72 -44.09
N ARG A 514 -17.75 -8.01 -44.68
CA ARG A 514 -17.01 -9.26 -44.43
C ARG A 514 -16.52 -9.39 -42.99
N SER A 515 -15.98 -8.31 -42.41
CA SER A 515 -15.58 -8.27 -40.99
C SER A 515 -16.76 -8.55 -40.07
N ASN A 516 -17.91 -7.91 -40.30
CA ASN A 516 -19.10 -8.09 -39.48
C ASN A 516 -19.67 -9.52 -39.60
N ILE A 517 -19.61 -10.13 -40.79
CA ILE A 517 -20.01 -11.53 -41.01
C ILE A 517 -19.04 -12.51 -40.32
N ILE A 518 -17.74 -12.21 -40.27
CA ILE A 518 -16.75 -13.01 -39.53
C ILE A 518 -17.01 -12.91 -38.03
N LEU A 519 -17.14 -11.70 -37.48
CA LEU A 519 -17.46 -11.47 -36.07
C LEU A 519 -18.79 -12.12 -35.64
N LEU A 520 -19.81 -12.09 -36.51
CA LEU A 520 -21.07 -12.80 -36.27
C LEU A 520 -20.89 -14.32 -36.26
N ARG A 521 -20.06 -14.89 -37.15
CA ARG A 521 -19.73 -16.33 -37.15
C ARG A 521 -18.94 -16.74 -35.91
N GLU A 522 -17.94 -15.96 -35.52
CA GLU A 522 -17.15 -16.17 -34.30
C GLU A 522 -18.04 -16.07 -33.05
N ARG A 523 -18.98 -15.12 -33.02
CA ARG A 523 -19.98 -15.01 -31.95
C ARG A 523 -20.94 -16.20 -31.93
N ILE A 524 -21.40 -16.69 -33.09
CA ILE A 524 -22.24 -17.89 -33.18
C ILE A 524 -21.48 -19.13 -32.71
N ILE A 525 -20.23 -19.32 -33.12
CA ILE A 525 -19.36 -20.43 -32.65
C ILE A 525 -19.14 -20.33 -31.14
N SER A 526 -18.87 -19.14 -30.61
CA SER A 526 -18.72 -18.90 -29.17
C SER A 526 -20.00 -19.24 -28.39
N LEU A 527 -21.17 -18.85 -28.91
CA LEU A 527 -22.46 -19.17 -28.30
C LEU A 527 -22.80 -20.67 -28.41
N GLN A 528 -22.41 -21.34 -29.50
CA GLN A 528 -22.53 -22.80 -29.64
C GLN A 528 -21.61 -23.54 -28.67
N GLN A 529 -20.38 -23.06 -28.46
CA GLN A 529 -19.45 -23.60 -27.47
C GLN A 529 -19.96 -23.38 -26.04
N GLN A 530 -20.46 -22.18 -25.72
CA GLN A 530 -21.10 -21.89 -24.43
C GLN A 530 -22.34 -22.77 -24.20
N ASN A 531 -23.20 -22.97 -25.20
CA ASN A 531 -24.33 -23.88 -25.11
C ASN A 531 -23.88 -25.35 -24.93
N GLY A 532 -22.80 -25.79 -25.56
CA GLY A 532 -22.20 -27.11 -25.33
C GLY A 532 -21.69 -27.30 -23.91
N ILE A 533 -20.99 -26.28 -23.36
CA ILE A 533 -20.53 -26.26 -21.97
C ILE A 533 -21.74 -26.29 -21.01
N LEU A 534 -22.78 -25.48 -21.25
CA LEU A 534 -24.01 -25.46 -20.45
C LEU A 534 -24.78 -26.78 -20.51
N GLN A 535 -24.86 -27.43 -21.68
CA GLN A 535 -25.48 -28.76 -21.80
C GLN A 535 -24.69 -29.84 -21.06
N ASN A 536 -23.35 -29.78 -21.08
CA ASN A 536 -22.53 -30.73 -20.34
C ASN A 536 -22.59 -30.48 -18.83
N ALA A 537 -22.55 -29.21 -18.39
CA ALA A 537 -22.76 -28.84 -16.98
C ALA A 537 -24.16 -29.27 -16.49
N LYS A 538 -25.20 -29.12 -17.31
CA LYS A 538 -26.55 -29.63 -17.04
C LYS A 538 -26.55 -31.15 -16.87
N LYS A 539 -25.92 -31.92 -17.77
CA LYS A 539 -25.82 -33.39 -17.65
C LYS A 539 -25.06 -33.81 -16.38
N SER A 540 -23.97 -33.14 -16.03
CA SER A 540 -23.22 -33.40 -14.79
C SER A 540 -24.06 -33.09 -13.55
N ALA A 541 -24.82 -31.99 -13.56
CA ALA A 541 -25.76 -31.67 -12.49
C ALA A 541 -26.87 -32.73 -12.38
N GLU A 542 -27.48 -33.14 -13.50
CA GLU A 542 -28.50 -34.19 -13.56
C GLU A 542 -28.00 -35.55 -13.06
N LEU A 543 -26.72 -35.90 -13.29
CA LEU A 543 -26.08 -37.09 -12.70
C LEU A 543 -25.93 -36.94 -11.19
N SER A 544 -25.35 -35.83 -10.71
CA SER A 544 -25.21 -35.61 -9.25
C SER A 544 -26.56 -35.59 -8.53
N VAL A 545 -27.62 -35.07 -9.15
CA VAL A 545 -28.99 -35.08 -8.60
C VAL A 545 -29.58 -36.51 -8.54
N LYS A 546 -29.17 -37.43 -9.43
CA LYS A 546 -29.54 -38.85 -9.32
C LYS A 546 -28.78 -39.53 -8.19
N GLU A 547 -27.47 -39.29 -8.08
CA GLU A 547 -26.62 -39.80 -7.00
C GLU A 547 -27.13 -39.34 -5.62
N TYR A 548 -27.44 -38.05 -5.45
CA TYR A 548 -28.03 -37.53 -4.22
C TYR A 548 -29.41 -38.12 -3.92
N LYS A 549 -30.24 -38.42 -4.94
CA LYS A 549 -31.52 -39.12 -4.73
C LYS A 549 -31.31 -40.55 -4.24
N GLU A 550 -30.42 -41.31 -4.87
CA GLU A 550 -30.11 -42.68 -4.47
C GLU A 550 -29.51 -42.75 -3.05
N VAL A 551 -28.63 -41.81 -2.70
CA VAL A 551 -28.09 -41.68 -1.33
C VAL A 551 -29.19 -41.31 -0.33
N ASN A 552 -30.11 -40.42 -0.69
CA ASN A 552 -31.23 -40.02 0.17
C ASN A 552 -32.25 -41.18 0.37
N GLU A 553 -32.51 -41.97 -0.67
CA GLU A 553 -33.36 -43.18 -0.57
C GLU A 553 -32.72 -44.24 0.33
N LYS A 554 -31.41 -44.47 0.22
CA LYS A 554 -30.64 -45.35 1.12
C LYS A 554 -30.69 -44.85 2.57
N LEU A 555 -30.51 -43.55 2.80
CA LEU A 555 -30.57 -42.94 4.13
C LEU A 555 -31.98 -43.05 4.75
N LEU A 556 -33.03 -42.81 3.96
CA LEU A 556 -34.43 -42.98 4.38
C LEU A 556 -34.74 -44.45 4.74
N HIS A 557 -34.22 -45.40 3.96
CA HIS A 557 -34.33 -46.83 4.29
C HIS A 557 -33.59 -47.19 5.59
N GLN A 558 -32.37 -46.68 5.79
CA GLN A 558 -31.60 -46.85 7.02
C GLN A 558 -32.30 -46.23 8.24
N GLN A 559 -32.91 -45.04 8.09
CA GLN A 559 -33.73 -44.42 9.11
C GLN A 559 -34.91 -45.31 9.48
N LYS A 560 -35.67 -45.82 8.50
CA LYS A 560 -36.81 -46.72 8.72
C LYS A 560 -36.42 -48.00 9.48
N ILE A 561 -35.25 -48.58 9.18
CA ILE A 561 -34.69 -49.71 9.94
C ILE A 561 -34.34 -49.31 11.38
N SER A 562 -33.77 -48.12 11.58
CA SER A 562 -33.45 -47.58 12.91
C SER A 562 -34.71 -47.36 13.76
N ASP A 563 -35.75 -46.76 13.18
CA ASP A 563 -37.04 -46.54 13.84
C ASP A 563 -37.73 -47.87 14.22
N GLN A 564 -37.66 -48.88 13.34
CA GLN A 564 -38.15 -50.23 13.64
C GLN A 564 -37.37 -50.88 14.80
N ARG A 565 -36.04 -50.76 14.83
CA ARG A 565 -35.19 -51.24 15.95
C ARG A 565 -35.48 -50.50 17.25
N LEU A 566 -35.77 -49.20 17.20
CA LEU A 566 -36.18 -48.41 18.36
C LEU A 566 -37.56 -48.85 18.86
N GLN A 567 -38.49 -49.17 17.97
CA GLN A 567 -39.83 -49.67 18.32
C GLN A 567 -39.78 -51.05 18.98
N THR A 568 -39.00 -52.00 18.45
CA THR A 568 -38.82 -53.32 19.08
C THR A 568 -38.07 -53.21 20.41
N SER A 569 -37.04 -52.36 20.51
CA SER A 569 -36.38 -52.05 21.78
C SER A 569 -37.37 -51.52 22.84
N ARG A 570 -38.23 -50.56 22.47
CA ARG A 570 -39.30 -50.05 23.35
C ARG A 570 -40.30 -51.13 23.78
N GLN A 571 -40.62 -52.09 22.92
CA GLN A 571 -41.48 -53.24 23.27
C GLN A 571 -40.78 -54.20 24.25
N THR A 572 -39.50 -54.52 24.02
CA THR A 572 -38.68 -55.35 24.91
C THR A 572 -38.54 -54.70 26.29
N ILE A 573 -38.26 -53.39 26.35
CA ILE A 573 -38.20 -52.64 27.61
C ILE A 573 -39.53 -52.73 28.36
N LYS A 574 -40.68 -52.51 27.69
CA LYS A 574 -42.01 -52.68 28.31
C LYS A 574 -42.22 -54.09 28.88
N LYS A 575 -41.81 -55.14 28.15
CA LYS A 575 -41.90 -56.53 28.64
C LYS A 575 -41.02 -56.76 29.87
N LEU A 576 -39.77 -56.26 29.87
CA LEU A 576 -38.87 -56.36 31.01
C LEU A 576 -39.39 -55.58 32.23
N THR A 577 -39.99 -54.40 32.04
CA THR A 577 -40.64 -53.64 33.13
C THR A 577 -41.80 -54.42 33.74
N LEU A 578 -42.64 -55.09 32.94
CA LEU A 578 -43.72 -55.95 33.44
C LEU A 578 -43.17 -57.15 34.22
N ASN A 579 -42.14 -57.84 33.71
CA ASN A 579 -41.49 -58.94 34.41
C ASN A 579 -40.88 -58.49 35.77
N LEU A 580 -40.23 -57.32 35.80
CA LEU A 580 -39.69 -56.72 37.03
C LEU A 580 -40.77 -56.23 38.01
N ALA A 581 -42.00 -56.00 37.56
CA ALA A 581 -43.14 -55.75 38.43
C ALA A 581 -43.71 -57.06 39.01
N GLY A 582 -43.73 -58.13 38.21
CA GLY A 582 -44.09 -59.48 38.68
C GLY A 582 -43.15 -60.00 39.77
N LEU A 583 -41.83 -59.99 39.50
CA LEU A 583 -40.81 -60.45 40.46
C LEU A 583 -40.79 -59.64 41.77
N ARG A 584 -41.17 -58.34 41.73
CA ARG A 584 -41.33 -57.55 42.96
C ARG A 584 -42.49 -58.05 43.83
N LYS A 585 -43.65 -58.34 43.22
CA LYS A 585 -44.79 -58.92 43.95
C LYS A 585 -44.48 -60.29 44.52
N GLU A 586 -43.80 -61.15 43.75
CA GLU A 586 -43.37 -62.46 44.22
C GLU A 586 -42.43 -62.35 45.44
N ASN A 587 -41.51 -61.37 45.43
CA ASN A 587 -40.64 -61.09 46.58
C ASN A 587 -41.41 -60.52 47.79
N GLU A 588 -42.38 -59.63 47.58
CA GLU A 588 -43.28 -59.14 48.64
C GLU A 588 -44.13 -60.27 49.26
N ASP A 589 -44.60 -61.23 48.45
CA ASP A 589 -45.38 -62.37 48.92
C ASP A 589 -44.52 -63.47 49.57
N LEU A 590 -43.24 -63.57 49.22
CA LEU A 590 -42.26 -64.39 49.92
C LEU A 590 -41.86 -63.77 51.28
N LEU A 591 -41.74 -62.44 51.36
CA LEU A 591 -41.48 -61.73 52.63
C LEU A 591 -42.62 -61.94 53.63
N LYS A 592 -43.88 -61.78 53.22
CA LYS A 592 -45.05 -62.07 54.07
C LYS A 592 -45.07 -63.52 54.57
N LYS A 593 -44.66 -64.48 53.73
CA LYS A 593 -44.51 -65.89 54.12
C LYS A 593 -43.39 -66.10 55.14
N LEU A 594 -42.28 -65.36 55.04
CA LEU A 594 -41.20 -65.38 56.03
C LEU A 594 -41.66 -64.79 57.37
N GLU A 595 -42.38 -63.66 57.37
CA GLU A 595 -42.97 -63.06 58.57
C GLU A 595 -43.93 -64.04 59.27
N SER A 596 -44.89 -64.62 58.52
CA SER A 596 -45.85 -65.60 59.07
C SER A 596 -45.24 -66.94 59.51
N SER A 597 -43.99 -67.25 59.15
CA SER A 597 -43.26 -68.43 59.67
C SER A 597 -42.33 -68.07 60.84
N SER A 598 -41.96 -66.79 60.99
CA SER A 598 -41.30 -66.27 62.19
C SER A 598 -42.22 -66.24 63.41
N GLU A 599 -43.53 -66.08 63.22
CA GLU A 599 -44.52 -66.16 64.32
C GLU A 599 -44.68 -67.59 64.87
N ILE A 600 -44.51 -68.61 64.03
CA ILE A 600 -44.61 -70.02 64.44
C ILE A 600 -43.41 -70.45 65.30
N THR A 601 -42.26 -69.78 65.15
CA THR A 601 -41.03 -70.14 65.87
C THR A 601 -40.93 -69.61 67.30
N SER A 602 -41.81 -68.69 67.73
CA SER A 602 -41.81 -68.14 69.10
C SER A 602 -42.63 -68.98 70.10
N LEU A 603 -43.44 -69.92 69.64
CA LEU A 603 -44.33 -70.73 70.50
C LEU A 603 -43.70 -72.06 70.96
N ALA A 604 -42.44 -72.33 70.59
CA ALA A 604 -41.79 -73.63 70.79
C ALA A 604 -40.92 -73.74 72.06
N GLU A 605 -40.78 -72.66 72.85
CA GLU A 605 -39.74 -72.54 73.89
C GLU A 605 -40.27 -72.70 75.34
N GLU A 606 -41.57 -72.95 75.55
CA GLU A 606 -42.24 -72.87 76.86
C GLU A 606 -42.63 -74.23 77.51
N VAL A 607 -42.11 -75.38 77.05
CA VAL A 607 -42.52 -76.72 77.57
C VAL A 607 -41.33 -77.65 77.88
N ALA A 608 -40.55 -77.37 78.94
CA ALA A 608 -39.44 -78.25 79.34
C ALA A 608 -38.96 -78.16 80.83
N GLN A 609 -39.84 -78.16 81.85
CA GLN A 609 -39.38 -78.31 83.27
C GLN A 609 -40.48 -78.62 84.32
N VAL A 610 -40.54 -79.86 84.84
CA VAL A 610 -40.97 -80.27 86.21
C VAL A 610 -40.35 -81.65 86.51
N ALA A 611 -40.02 -81.97 87.78
CA ALA A 611 -39.35 -83.21 88.20
C ALA A 611 -40.18 -84.08 89.19
N ALA A 612 -39.75 -85.34 89.37
CA ALA A 612 -40.19 -86.30 90.41
C ALA A 612 -39.30 -86.15 91.69
N PRO A 613 -39.33 -87.03 92.75
CA PRO A 613 -40.14 -88.25 93.02
C PRO A 613 -40.65 -88.36 94.50
N CYS A 614 -41.24 -89.51 94.91
CA CYS A 614 -40.81 -90.31 96.10
C CYS A 614 -41.63 -91.62 96.28
N VAL A 615 -41.13 -92.58 97.09
CA VAL A 615 -41.80 -93.81 97.56
C VAL A 615 -41.47 -94.04 99.05
N SER A 616 -42.33 -94.70 99.83
CA SER A 616 -42.08 -95.01 101.27
C SER A 616 -42.70 -96.35 101.72
N VAL A 617 -42.02 -97.08 102.62
CA VAL A 617 -42.45 -98.38 103.20
C VAL A 617 -41.87 -98.56 104.62
N THR A 618 -42.70 -98.81 105.66
CA THR A 618 -42.28 -99.51 106.91
C THR A 618 -43.47 -99.85 107.83
N SER A 619 -43.45 -101.04 108.49
CA SER A 619 -43.75 -101.24 109.93
C SER A 619 -43.55 -102.72 110.34
N LEU A 620 -43.46 -103.04 111.65
CA LEU A 620 -42.96 -104.32 112.18
C LEU A 620 -43.48 -104.67 113.60
N GLY A 621 -43.63 -105.97 113.93
CA GLY A 621 -43.79 -106.52 115.31
C GLY A 621 -44.72 -107.74 115.37
N SER A 622 -44.69 -108.66 116.35
CA SER A 622 -43.80 -108.90 117.53
C SER A 622 -44.20 -110.27 118.17
N SER A 623 -43.51 -110.95 119.11
CA SER A 623 -42.21 -110.77 119.79
C SER A 623 -41.67 -112.11 120.40
N ARG A 624 -40.38 -112.16 120.76
CA ARG A 624 -39.69 -112.99 121.80
C ARG A 624 -39.98 -114.51 121.97
N SER A 625 -38.93 -115.31 121.74
CA SER A 625 -38.39 -116.21 122.78
C SER A 625 -36.84 -116.22 122.71
N VAL A 626 -36.15 -116.07 123.84
CA VAL A 626 -34.76 -115.54 123.83
C VAL A 626 -33.67 -116.64 123.72
N GLY A 627 -33.89 -117.84 124.25
CA GLY A 627 -32.88 -118.91 124.27
C GLY A 627 -32.44 -119.42 122.89
N LEU A 628 -33.33 -119.41 121.89
CA LEU A 628 -33.01 -119.78 120.51
C LEU A 628 -32.29 -118.66 119.74
N GLY A 629 -32.37 -117.41 120.23
CA GLY A 629 -31.79 -116.25 119.58
C GLY A 629 -30.28 -116.36 119.40
N MET A 630 -29.54 -116.87 120.39
CA MET A 630 -28.07 -116.93 120.35
C MET A 630 -27.53 -117.80 119.19
N LYS A 631 -28.17 -118.96 118.94
CA LYS A 631 -27.79 -119.85 117.83
C LYS A 631 -28.28 -119.32 116.47
N ARG A 632 -29.44 -118.65 116.43
CA ARG A 632 -29.91 -117.97 115.23
C ARG A 632 -28.95 -116.85 114.82
N LEU A 633 -28.57 -115.98 115.76
CA LEU A 633 -27.62 -114.88 115.57
C LEU A 633 -26.25 -115.38 115.08
N GLN A 634 -25.78 -116.56 115.53
CA GLN A 634 -24.53 -117.15 115.03
C GLN A 634 -24.63 -117.58 113.56
N CYS A 635 -25.78 -118.12 113.12
CA CYS A 635 -26.03 -118.44 111.72
C CYS A 635 -26.26 -117.17 110.87
N GLU A 636 -27.00 -116.19 111.39
CA GLU A 636 -27.21 -114.89 110.74
C GLU A 636 -25.88 -114.14 110.56
N LEU A 637 -24.99 -114.15 111.56
CA LEU A 637 -23.64 -113.58 111.45
C LEU A 637 -22.80 -114.30 110.39
N LYS A 638 -22.91 -115.63 110.27
CA LYS A 638 -22.21 -116.40 109.22
C LYS A 638 -22.77 -116.09 107.82
N ASN A 639 -24.09 -115.96 107.69
CA ASN A 639 -24.73 -115.58 106.43
C ASN A 639 -24.34 -114.14 106.03
N ALA A 640 -24.43 -113.19 106.95
CA ALA A 640 -23.99 -111.81 106.76
C ALA A 640 -22.48 -111.73 106.41
N SER A 641 -21.63 -112.59 106.97
CA SER A 641 -20.21 -112.68 106.59
C SER A 641 -20.00 -113.20 105.16
N ASN A 642 -20.82 -114.14 104.70
CA ASN A 642 -20.78 -114.63 103.32
C ASN A 642 -21.32 -113.56 102.36
N GLU A 643 -22.42 -112.91 102.69
CA GLU A 643 -22.99 -111.78 101.93
C GLU A 643 -22.01 -110.61 101.86
N LEU A 644 -21.36 -110.23 102.97
CA LEU A 644 -20.31 -109.21 103.00
C LEU A 644 -19.11 -109.60 102.12
N THR A 645 -18.77 -110.89 102.03
CA THR A 645 -17.73 -111.38 101.10
C THR A 645 -18.16 -111.24 99.64
N ILE A 646 -19.42 -111.58 99.31
CA ILE A 646 -20.00 -111.39 97.96
C ILE A 646 -20.07 -109.91 97.59
N GLN A 647 -20.52 -109.05 98.51
CA GLN A 647 -20.53 -107.60 98.30
C GLN A 647 -19.12 -107.04 98.18
N ALA A 648 -18.12 -107.57 98.91
CA ALA A 648 -16.73 -107.18 98.74
C ALA A 648 -16.15 -107.59 97.38
N SER A 649 -16.59 -108.70 96.77
CA SER A 649 -16.28 -109.00 95.36
C SER A 649 -17.00 -108.08 94.38
N ASN A 650 -18.26 -107.74 94.61
CA ASN A 650 -19.02 -106.80 93.77
C ASN A 650 -18.43 -105.38 93.80
N VAL A 651 -18.02 -104.90 94.98
CA VAL A 651 -17.32 -103.61 95.14
C VAL A 651 -15.95 -103.63 94.44
N LYS A 652 -15.25 -104.78 94.41
CA LYS A 652 -14.02 -104.93 93.63
C LYS A 652 -14.27 -104.90 92.13
N SER A 653 -15.27 -105.61 91.60
CA SER A 653 -15.58 -105.59 90.16
C SER A 653 -16.06 -104.21 89.72
N LEU A 654 -16.95 -103.56 90.48
CA LEU A 654 -17.38 -102.18 90.23
C LEU A 654 -16.21 -101.18 90.30
N LYS A 655 -15.21 -101.40 91.17
CA LYS A 655 -14.00 -100.57 91.20
C LYS A 655 -13.11 -100.77 89.96
N PHE A 656 -12.97 -102.01 89.48
CA PHE A 656 -12.27 -102.27 88.20
C PHE A 656 -13.02 -101.69 87.01
N GLU A 657 -14.36 -101.79 86.97
CA GLU A 657 -15.16 -101.14 85.93
C GLU A 657 -14.96 -99.61 86.00
N LEU A 658 -15.11 -98.99 87.17
CA LEU A 658 -14.90 -97.55 87.35
C LEU A 658 -13.51 -97.10 86.86
N LEU A 659 -12.44 -97.84 87.19
CA LEU A 659 -11.09 -97.56 86.70
C LEU A 659 -11.00 -97.61 85.16
N THR A 660 -11.55 -98.66 84.53
CA THR A 660 -11.55 -98.75 83.04
C THR A 660 -12.41 -97.67 82.38
N LYS A 661 -13.50 -97.20 83.01
CA LYS A 661 -14.24 -96.02 82.55
C LYS A 661 -13.42 -94.74 82.71
N GLU A 662 -12.68 -94.59 83.81
CA GLU A 662 -11.82 -93.42 84.06
C GLU A 662 -10.64 -93.36 83.08
N GLU A 663 -10.04 -94.50 82.75
CA GLU A 663 -9.02 -94.64 81.69
C GLU A 663 -9.60 -94.25 80.33
N HIS A 664 -10.77 -94.77 79.96
CA HIS A 664 -11.43 -94.42 78.70
C HIS A 664 -11.82 -92.93 78.61
N ILE A 665 -12.22 -92.31 79.74
CA ILE A 665 -12.47 -90.87 79.82
C ILE A 665 -11.18 -90.08 79.57
N LYS A 666 -10.02 -90.53 80.07
CA LYS A 666 -8.71 -89.91 79.80
C LYS A 666 -8.31 -90.04 78.32
N GLU A 667 -8.46 -91.21 77.71
CA GLU A 667 -8.24 -91.41 76.26
C GLU A 667 -9.08 -90.44 75.42
N MET A 668 -10.36 -90.31 75.77
CA MET A 668 -11.30 -89.42 75.09
C MET A 668 -10.97 -87.93 75.34
N HIS A 669 -10.52 -87.56 76.53
CA HIS A 669 -10.07 -86.20 76.83
C HIS A 669 -8.79 -85.82 76.06
N GLU A 670 -7.82 -86.74 75.95
CA GLU A 670 -6.66 -86.53 75.07
C GLU A 670 -7.07 -86.44 73.59
N LYS A 671 -8.04 -87.24 73.15
CA LYS A 671 -8.57 -87.19 71.77
C LYS A 671 -9.23 -85.85 71.47
N ILE A 672 -9.99 -85.31 72.42
CA ILE A 672 -10.53 -83.95 72.37
C ILE A 672 -9.38 -82.93 72.30
N SER A 673 -8.39 -83.01 73.20
CA SER A 673 -7.22 -82.11 73.21
C SER A 673 -6.38 -82.17 71.92
N ARG A 674 -6.33 -83.33 71.25
CA ARG A 674 -5.75 -83.49 69.90
C ARG A 674 -6.61 -82.75 68.86
N MET A 675 -7.92 -82.97 68.86
CA MET A 675 -8.86 -82.32 67.93
C MET A 675 -8.95 -80.79 68.13
N GLU A 676 -8.85 -80.28 69.35
CA GLU A 676 -8.86 -78.85 69.66
C GLU A 676 -7.64 -78.13 69.08
N ARG A 677 -6.46 -78.75 69.12
CA ARG A 677 -5.25 -78.24 68.46
C ARG A 677 -5.41 -78.23 66.94
N ASP A 678 -5.96 -79.29 66.36
CA ASP A 678 -6.29 -79.32 64.92
C ASP A 678 -7.30 -78.24 64.53
N ILE A 679 -8.32 -78.00 65.36
CA ILE A 679 -9.36 -76.98 65.13
C ILE A 679 -8.76 -75.58 65.25
N THR A 680 -7.92 -75.31 66.24
CA THR A 680 -7.25 -73.99 66.37
C THR A 680 -6.26 -73.73 65.24
N MET A 681 -5.48 -74.73 64.80
CA MET A 681 -4.63 -74.60 63.61
C MET A 681 -5.46 -74.34 62.33
N LYS A 682 -6.59 -75.05 62.15
CA LYS A 682 -7.51 -74.82 61.02
C LYS A 682 -8.17 -73.44 61.06
N ARG A 683 -8.51 -72.90 62.25
CA ARG A 683 -9.02 -71.52 62.41
C ARG A 683 -7.98 -70.49 61.96
N HIS A 684 -6.74 -70.58 62.45
CA HIS A 684 -5.65 -69.69 62.03
C HIS A 684 -5.42 -69.75 60.50
N LEU A 685 -5.42 -70.95 59.90
CA LEU A 685 -5.29 -71.09 58.44
C LEU A 685 -6.46 -70.46 57.66
N ILE A 686 -7.69 -70.57 58.17
CA ILE A 686 -8.87 -69.94 57.57
C ILE A 686 -8.82 -68.41 57.71
N GLU A 687 -8.34 -67.89 58.83
CA GLU A 687 -8.17 -66.45 59.08
C GLU A 687 -7.05 -65.85 58.22
N ASP A 688 -5.92 -66.54 58.09
CA ASP A 688 -4.81 -66.23 57.19
C ASP A 688 -5.22 -66.26 55.70
N LEU A 689 -6.02 -67.26 55.29
CA LEU A 689 -6.63 -67.30 53.96
C LEU A 689 -7.61 -66.14 53.72
N LYS A 690 -8.46 -65.81 54.70
CA LYS A 690 -9.37 -64.65 54.63
C LYS A 690 -8.60 -63.33 54.56
N PHE A 691 -7.50 -63.19 55.30
CA PHE A 691 -6.63 -62.01 55.26
C PHE A 691 -5.98 -61.86 53.88
N ARG A 692 -5.37 -62.93 53.34
CA ARG A 692 -4.85 -62.93 51.95
C ARG A 692 -5.95 -62.60 50.93
N GLN A 693 -7.15 -63.18 51.08
CA GLN A 693 -8.28 -62.88 50.20
C GLN A 693 -8.65 -61.39 50.26
N LYS A 694 -8.72 -60.81 51.46
CA LYS A 694 -9.02 -59.38 51.66
C LYS A 694 -7.96 -58.49 51.01
N VAL A 695 -6.68 -58.72 51.29
CA VAL A 695 -5.57 -57.96 50.67
C VAL A 695 -5.59 -58.09 49.15
N ASN A 696 -5.92 -59.28 48.63
CA ASN A 696 -6.03 -59.51 47.18
C ASN A 696 -7.28 -58.83 46.56
N SER A 697 -8.39 -58.69 47.29
CA SER A 697 -9.53 -57.87 46.84
C SER A 697 -9.20 -56.38 46.86
N GLU A 698 -8.52 -55.88 47.89
CA GLU A 698 -8.08 -54.48 47.99
C GLU A 698 -7.07 -54.14 46.87
N SER A 699 -6.13 -55.05 46.56
CA SER A 699 -5.23 -54.87 45.41
C SER A 699 -5.99 -54.90 44.09
N ASN A 700 -6.94 -55.81 43.90
CA ASN A 700 -7.76 -55.87 42.67
C ASN A 700 -8.63 -54.63 42.49
N GLU A 701 -9.18 -54.06 43.57
CA GLU A 701 -9.90 -52.78 43.53
C GLU A 701 -8.96 -51.63 43.14
N SER A 702 -7.75 -51.59 43.70
CA SER A 702 -6.74 -50.58 43.30
C SER A 702 -6.29 -50.73 41.84
N PHE A 703 -6.15 -51.95 41.32
CA PHE A 703 -5.87 -52.21 39.91
C PHE A 703 -7.06 -51.82 39.02
N SER A 704 -8.30 -52.09 39.44
CA SER A 704 -9.50 -51.67 38.72
C SER A 704 -9.59 -50.15 38.64
N GLN A 705 -9.34 -49.43 39.73
CA GLN A 705 -9.28 -47.97 39.76
C GLN A 705 -8.10 -47.43 38.93
N MET A 706 -6.95 -48.11 38.89
CA MET A 706 -5.85 -47.73 38.00
C MET A 706 -6.22 -47.89 36.52
N LEU A 707 -6.88 -49.00 36.15
CA LEU A 707 -7.37 -49.26 34.79
C LEU A 707 -8.43 -48.23 34.37
N GLU A 708 -9.39 -47.92 35.24
CA GLU A 708 -10.42 -46.90 34.97
C GLU A 708 -9.78 -45.50 34.77
N ASN A 709 -8.75 -45.17 35.54
CA ASN A 709 -7.98 -43.93 35.37
C ASN A 709 -7.14 -43.91 34.08
N LEU A 710 -6.66 -45.06 33.61
CA LEU A 710 -6.00 -45.19 32.30
C LEU A 710 -7.02 -45.08 31.16
N GLU A 711 -8.19 -45.70 31.28
CA GLU A 711 -9.27 -45.60 30.31
C GLU A 711 -9.79 -44.15 30.17
N LYS A 712 -9.94 -43.43 31.29
CA LYS A 712 -10.24 -41.99 31.30
C LYS A 712 -9.18 -41.19 30.54
N LYS A 713 -7.89 -41.45 30.76
CA LYS A 713 -6.79 -40.80 30.01
C LYS A 713 -6.81 -41.14 28.51
N VAL A 714 -7.11 -42.38 28.13
CA VAL A 714 -7.25 -42.79 26.72
C VAL A 714 -8.42 -42.08 26.07
N LYS A 715 -9.56 -41.93 26.77
CA LYS A 715 -10.72 -41.16 26.30
C LYS A 715 -10.37 -39.69 26.07
N THR A 716 -9.79 -39.00 27.06
CA THR A 716 -9.40 -37.59 26.90
C THR A 716 -8.35 -37.38 25.80
N LEU A 717 -7.38 -38.27 25.66
CA LEU A 717 -6.40 -38.21 24.57
C LEU A 717 -7.01 -38.47 23.19
N THR A 718 -8.04 -39.32 23.11
CA THR A 718 -8.79 -39.58 21.86
C THR A 718 -9.64 -38.37 21.47
N GLU A 719 -10.31 -37.74 22.43
CA GLU A 719 -11.05 -36.48 22.26
C GLU A 719 -10.12 -35.33 21.89
N GLU A 720 -8.96 -35.19 22.54
CA GLU A 720 -7.93 -34.24 22.14
C GLU A 720 -7.45 -34.47 20.70
N CYS A 721 -7.23 -35.72 20.29
CA CYS A 721 -6.83 -36.04 18.92
C CYS A 721 -7.94 -35.71 17.90
N SER A 722 -9.22 -35.93 18.23
CA SER A 722 -10.32 -35.54 17.35
C SER A 722 -10.46 -34.01 17.24
N ASN A 723 -10.32 -33.29 18.36
CA ASN A 723 -10.31 -31.82 18.39
C ASN A 723 -9.12 -31.23 17.60
N LYS A 724 -7.92 -31.80 17.76
CA LYS A 724 -6.72 -31.42 16.98
C LYS A 724 -6.92 -31.71 15.48
N LYS A 725 -7.58 -32.81 15.12
CA LYS A 725 -7.96 -33.09 13.72
C LYS A 725 -8.92 -32.03 13.16
N VAL A 726 -10.00 -31.69 13.87
CA VAL A 726 -10.96 -30.65 13.45
C VAL A 726 -10.27 -29.29 13.30
N LEU A 727 -9.36 -28.94 14.20
CA LEU A 727 -8.53 -27.73 14.09
C LEU A 727 -7.66 -27.76 12.81
N ILE A 728 -6.97 -28.87 12.54
CA ILE A 728 -6.13 -29.05 11.35
C ILE A 728 -6.97 -28.95 10.06
N ASP A 729 -8.15 -29.58 10.02
CA ASP A 729 -9.03 -29.55 8.85
C ASP A 729 -9.65 -28.14 8.64
N SER A 730 -9.95 -27.41 9.71
CA SER A 730 -10.34 -25.99 9.65
C SER A 730 -9.21 -25.08 9.13
N LEU A 731 -7.97 -25.29 9.60
CA LEU A 731 -6.79 -24.57 9.11
C LEU A 731 -6.49 -24.90 7.64
N ARG A 732 -6.68 -26.16 7.21
CA ARG A 732 -6.59 -26.57 5.81
C ARG A 732 -7.66 -25.90 4.96
N GLN A 733 -8.90 -25.77 5.45
CA GLN A 733 -9.95 -25.03 4.75
C GLN A 733 -9.59 -23.55 4.58
N ARG A 734 -9.09 -22.90 5.64
CA ARG A 734 -8.64 -21.49 5.60
C ARG A 734 -7.46 -21.30 4.63
N LEU A 735 -6.48 -22.20 4.65
CA LEU A 735 -5.36 -22.21 3.71
C LEU A 735 -5.84 -22.37 2.25
N ASN A 736 -6.79 -23.27 2.00
CA ASN A 736 -7.38 -23.46 0.67
C ASN A 736 -8.18 -22.24 0.17
N VAL A 737 -8.74 -21.44 1.07
CA VAL A 737 -9.37 -20.15 0.73
C VAL A 737 -8.29 -19.12 0.38
N ALA A 738 -7.29 -18.91 1.25
CA ALA A 738 -6.18 -17.98 1.01
C ALA A 738 -5.37 -18.30 -0.26
N VAL A 739 -5.21 -19.59 -0.61
CA VAL A 739 -4.57 -20.01 -1.88
C VAL A 739 -5.43 -19.65 -3.09
N LYS A 740 -6.77 -19.77 -3.01
CA LYS A 740 -7.68 -19.34 -4.08
C LYS A 740 -7.65 -17.82 -4.24
N GLU A 741 -7.74 -17.08 -3.14
CA GLU A 741 -7.64 -15.62 -3.13
C GLU A 741 -6.31 -15.16 -3.72
N LYS A 742 -5.18 -15.74 -3.30
CA LYS A 742 -3.87 -15.48 -3.91
C LYS A 742 -3.91 -15.71 -5.43
N SER A 743 -4.43 -16.85 -5.89
CA SER A 743 -4.51 -17.14 -7.34
C SER A 743 -5.41 -16.18 -8.12
N GLN A 744 -6.44 -15.60 -7.47
CA GLN A 744 -7.28 -14.55 -8.06
C GLN A 744 -6.53 -13.23 -8.17
N TYR A 745 -5.83 -12.80 -7.10
CA TYR A 745 -4.98 -11.60 -7.15
C TYR A 745 -3.83 -11.75 -8.15
N GLU A 746 -3.21 -12.93 -8.24
CA GLU A 746 -2.15 -13.26 -9.19
C GLU A 746 -2.67 -13.23 -10.64
N GLN A 747 -3.89 -13.73 -10.89
CA GLN A 747 -4.53 -13.62 -12.20
C GLN A 747 -4.92 -12.16 -12.54
N MET A 748 -5.40 -11.38 -11.58
CA MET A 748 -5.75 -9.97 -11.80
C MET A 748 -4.51 -9.12 -12.05
N TYR A 749 -3.44 -9.34 -11.28
CA TYR A 749 -2.13 -8.72 -11.49
C TYR A 749 -1.60 -8.99 -12.90
N GLN A 750 -1.62 -10.26 -13.35
CA GLN A 750 -1.20 -10.63 -14.70
C GLN A 750 -2.04 -9.93 -15.79
N LYS A 751 -3.37 -9.84 -15.63
CA LYS A 751 -4.22 -9.06 -16.57
C LYS A 751 -3.82 -7.57 -16.59
N THR A 752 -3.65 -6.95 -15.43
CA THR A 752 -3.25 -5.53 -15.36
C THR A 752 -1.86 -5.28 -15.91
N LYS A 753 -0.93 -6.22 -15.76
CA LYS A 753 0.40 -6.18 -16.38
C LYS A 753 0.29 -6.23 -17.90
N GLU A 754 -0.47 -7.18 -18.45
CA GLU A 754 -0.65 -7.23 -19.91
C GLU A 754 -1.40 -6.00 -20.46
N GLU A 755 -2.33 -5.41 -19.70
CA GLU A 755 -2.97 -4.16 -20.08
C GLU A 755 -2.01 -2.97 -20.05
N LEU A 756 -1.09 -2.93 -19.08
CA LEU A 756 0.00 -1.95 -19.02
C LEU A 756 0.94 -2.11 -20.23
N GLU A 757 1.40 -3.33 -20.54
CA GLU A 757 2.23 -3.62 -21.73
C GLU A 757 1.50 -3.20 -23.03
N LYS A 758 0.19 -3.47 -23.14
CA LYS A 758 -0.67 -3.04 -24.27
C LYS A 758 -0.88 -1.51 -24.32
N LYS A 759 -0.64 -0.77 -23.23
CA LYS A 759 -0.68 0.70 -23.16
C LYS A 759 0.69 1.30 -23.46
N GLU A 760 1.76 0.70 -22.95
CA GLU A 760 3.15 1.04 -23.22
C GLU A 760 3.48 0.90 -24.72
N PHE A 761 3.09 -0.21 -25.36
CA PHE A 761 3.23 -0.39 -26.81
C PHE A 761 2.45 0.66 -27.63
N LYS A 762 1.33 1.17 -27.10
CA LYS A 762 0.59 2.27 -27.74
C LYS A 762 1.26 3.62 -27.51
N LEU A 763 1.87 3.81 -26.34
CA LEU A 763 2.63 5.02 -26.02
C LEU A 763 3.89 5.10 -26.87
N THR A 764 4.68 4.03 -27.01
CA THR A 764 5.87 4.02 -27.87
C THR A 764 5.53 4.24 -29.35
N LEU A 765 4.42 3.68 -29.84
CA LEU A 765 3.91 3.95 -31.20
C LEU A 765 3.39 5.39 -31.39
N LEU A 766 2.91 6.05 -30.33
CA LEU A 766 2.56 7.47 -30.37
C LEU A 766 3.81 8.35 -30.28
N THR A 767 4.81 7.96 -29.50
CA THR A 767 6.12 8.63 -29.42
C THR A 767 6.88 8.54 -30.75
N SER A 768 6.89 7.38 -31.44
CA SER A 768 7.53 7.31 -32.77
C SER A 768 6.88 8.29 -33.74
N LYS A 769 5.54 8.34 -33.76
CA LYS A 769 4.78 9.29 -34.58
C LYS A 769 4.99 10.75 -34.19
N LEU A 770 5.15 11.04 -32.90
CA LEU A 770 5.50 12.38 -32.43
C LEU A 770 6.86 12.77 -33.02
N ASN A 771 7.89 11.92 -32.84
CA ASN A 771 9.24 12.14 -33.37
C ASN A 771 9.25 12.25 -34.92
N GLU A 772 8.44 11.45 -35.62
CA GLU A 772 8.21 11.56 -37.07
C GLU A 772 7.64 12.94 -37.44
N THR A 773 6.61 13.41 -36.74
CA THR A 773 6.04 14.75 -36.96
C THR A 773 6.97 15.89 -36.55
N GLU A 774 7.81 15.71 -35.53
CA GLU A 774 8.81 16.67 -35.08
C GLU A 774 9.96 16.80 -36.11
N SER A 775 10.38 15.69 -36.73
CA SER A 775 11.28 15.72 -37.90
C SER A 775 10.66 16.53 -39.04
N VAL A 776 9.40 16.26 -39.39
CA VAL A 776 8.70 17.00 -40.47
C VAL A 776 8.54 18.49 -40.12
N ILE A 777 8.26 18.85 -38.87
CA ILE A 777 8.18 20.24 -38.41
C ILE A 777 9.55 20.92 -38.53
N THR A 778 10.63 20.31 -38.02
CA THR A 778 11.98 20.91 -38.12
C THR A 778 12.48 20.99 -39.57
N GLU A 779 12.11 20.04 -40.44
CA GLU A 779 12.36 20.15 -41.88
C GLU A 779 11.64 21.36 -42.49
N ILE A 780 10.35 21.57 -42.18
CA ILE A 780 9.56 22.73 -42.62
C ILE A 780 10.15 24.04 -42.06
N GLU A 781 10.53 24.09 -40.78
CA GLU A 781 11.15 25.26 -40.16
C GLU A 781 12.49 25.61 -40.81
N THR A 782 13.35 24.63 -41.11
CA THR A 782 14.60 24.91 -41.82
C THR A 782 14.34 25.31 -43.28
N ALA A 783 13.30 24.80 -43.94
CA ALA A 783 12.92 25.20 -45.29
C ALA A 783 12.42 26.66 -45.33
N ALA A 784 11.52 27.03 -44.41
CA ALA A 784 11.05 28.40 -44.23
C ALA A 784 12.20 29.35 -43.88
N SER A 785 13.11 28.94 -42.98
CA SER A 785 14.30 29.71 -42.62
C SER A 785 15.23 29.96 -43.82
N LYS A 786 15.45 28.94 -44.66
CA LYS A 786 16.23 29.07 -45.92
C LYS A 786 15.55 30.02 -46.92
N GLN A 787 14.23 29.97 -47.05
CA GLN A 787 13.48 30.89 -47.91
C GLN A 787 13.56 32.34 -47.41
N LEU A 788 13.34 32.57 -46.11
CA LEU A 788 13.46 33.89 -45.49
C LEU A 788 14.89 34.45 -45.61
N GLN A 789 15.91 33.61 -45.41
CA GLN A 789 17.31 34.01 -45.62
C GLN A 789 17.61 34.35 -47.09
N GLY A 790 17.06 33.59 -48.04
CA GLY A 790 17.17 33.87 -49.47
C GLY A 790 16.53 35.21 -49.86
N LEU A 791 15.32 35.48 -49.37
CA LEU A 791 14.63 36.76 -49.57
C LEU A 791 15.37 37.92 -48.91
N ALA A 792 15.93 37.73 -47.70
CA ALA A 792 16.74 38.73 -47.02
C ALA A 792 17.99 39.08 -47.85
N LEU A 793 18.74 38.08 -48.33
CA LEU A 793 19.92 38.28 -49.19
C LEU A 793 19.57 38.98 -50.52
N GLN A 794 18.43 38.64 -51.14
CA GLN A 794 17.96 39.34 -52.34
C GLN A 794 17.61 40.80 -52.04
N SER A 795 16.94 41.07 -50.92
CA SER A 795 16.61 42.44 -50.49
C SER A 795 17.87 43.27 -50.18
N GLU A 796 18.88 42.66 -49.54
CA GLU A 796 20.17 43.27 -49.26
C GLU A 796 20.93 43.63 -50.56
N GLN A 797 20.96 42.73 -51.54
CA GLN A 797 21.56 42.99 -52.85
C GLN A 797 20.84 44.10 -53.64
N VAL A 798 19.50 44.15 -53.58
CA VAL A 798 18.70 45.21 -54.23
C VAL A 798 18.94 46.56 -53.54
N LEU A 799 18.98 46.59 -52.20
CA LEU A 799 19.27 47.80 -51.43
C LEU A 799 20.71 48.29 -51.64
N GLU A 800 21.70 47.40 -51.65
CA GLU A 800 23.10 47.75 -51.94
C GLU A 800 23.24 48.27 -53.38
N GLY A 801 22.55 47.66 -54.34
CA GLY A 801 22.50 48.12 -55.74
C GLY A 801 21.83 49.49 -55.89
N ALA A 802 20.76 49.76 -55.13
CA ALA A 802 20.12 51.08 -55.08
C ALA A 802 21.02 52.13 -54.41
N GLN A 803 21.70 51.77 -53.32
CA GLN A 803 22.64 52.65 -52.63
C GLN A 803 23.85 53.00 -53.51
N LYS A 804 24.41 52.03 -54.26
CA LYS A 804 25.46 52.26 -55.25
C LYS A 804 25.01 53.22 -56.36
N LYS A 805 23.78 53.07 -56.88
CA LYS A 805 23.21 54.01 -57.86
C LYS A 805 23.00 55.42 -57.28
N LEU A 806 22.57 55.52 -56.03
CA LEU A 806 22.40 56.80 -55.33
C LEU A 806 23.75 57.51 -55.15
N LEU A 807 24.79 56.80 -54.73
CA LEU A 807 26.16 57.34 -54.60
C LEU A 807 26.69 57.84 -55.95
N LEU A 808 26.63 57.01 -57.01
CA LEU A 808 27.04 57.40 -58.38
C LEU A 808 26.24 58.59 -58.94
N SER A 809 24.99 58.77 -58.50
CA SER A 809 24.19 59.95 -58.86
C SER A 809 24.58 61.18 -58.04
N ASN A 810 24.95 61.01 -56.78
CA ASN A 810 25.41 62.11 -55.91
C ASN A 810 26.79 62.62 -56.35
N GLU A 811 27.71 61.72 -56.67
CA GLU A 811 29.04 62.03 -57.23
C GLU A 811 28.90 62.92 -58.47
N LYS A 812 28.02 62.57 -59.40
CA LYS A 812 27.72 63.42 -60.59
C LYS A 812 27.11 64.77 -60.25
N VAL A 813 26.23 64.86 -59.26
CA VAL A 813 25.67 66.13 -58.80
C VAL A 813 26.75 67.01 -58.16
N GLU A 814 27.71 66.40 -57.46
CA GLU A 814 28.86 67.07 -56.87
C GLU A 814 29.85 67.55 -57.96
N GLU A 815 30.13 66.76 -59.00
CA GLU A 815 30.86 67.17 -60.21
C GLU A 815 30.20 68.38 -60.89
N PHE A 816 28.87 68.35 -61.11
CA PHE A 816 28.13 69.49 -61.68
C PHE A 816 28.20 70.72 -60.77
N THR A 817 28.11 70.54 -59.45
CA THR A 817 28.21 71.65 -58.48
C THR A 817 29.59 72.29 -58.50
N ILE A 818 30.66 71.48 -58.59
CA ILE A 818 32.04 71.95 -58.73
C ILE A 818 32.22 72.71 -60.06
N PHE A 819 31.71 72.17 -61.18
CA PHE A 819 31.76 72.82 -62.48
C PHE A 819 31.08 74.19 -62.47
N VAL A 820 29.86 74.29 -61.91
CA VAL A 820 29.15 75.58 -61.81
C VAL A 820 29.89 76.55 -60.90
N LYS A 821 30.36 76.13 -59.71
CA LYS A 821 31.16 76.99 -58.82
C LYS A 821 32.49 77.43 -59.46
N GLY A 822 33.03 76.70 -60.44
CA GLY A 822 34.15 77.10 -61.28
C GLY A 822 33.77 78.17 -62.31
N LEU A 823 32.78 77.88 -63.17
CA LEU A 823 32.29 78.78 -64.22
C LEU A 823 31.87 80.15 -63.67
N VAL A 824 31.20 80.15 -62.52
CA VAL A 824 30.69 81.35 -61.82
C VAL A 824 31.84 82.24 -61.34
N LYS A 825 32.93 81.65 -60.83
CA LYS A 825 34.13 82.40 -60.45
C LYS A 825 34.86 82.97 -61.66
N GLU A 826 34.92 82.24 -62.77
CA GLU A 826 35.61 82.74 -63.96
C GLU A 826 34.84 83.90 -64.63
N LEU A 827 33.51 83.83 -64.67
CA LEU A 827 32.68 84.96 -65.11
C LEU A 827 32.84 86.19 -64.21
N GLN A 828 33.01 85.99 -62.89
CA GLN A 828 33.34 87.08 -61.95
C GLN A 828 34.75 87.65 -62.21
N ASN A 829 35.74 86.80 -62.49
CA ASN A 829 37.11 87.20 -62.83
C ASN A 829 37.13 88.07 -64.10
N ASP A 830 36.46 87.64 -65.16
CA ASP A 830 36.33 88.39 -66.42
C ASP A 830 35.71 89.77 -66.20
N VAL A 831 34.57 89.82 -65.50
CA VAL A 831 33.90 91.08 -65.14
C VAL A 831 34.85 91.97 -64.32
N HIS A 832 35.57 91.43 -63.34
CA HIS A 832 36.52 92.21 -62.54
C HIS A 832 37.68 92.75 -63.38
N VAL A 833 38.26 91.92 -64.26
CA VAL A 833 39.37 92.31 -65.16
C VAL A 833 38.93 93.38 -66.16
N ILE A 834 37.71 93.30 -66.68
CA ILE A 834 37.18 94.32 -67.59
C ILE A 834 36.83 95.61 -66.81
N ARG A 835 36.23 95.53 -65.61
CA ARG A 835 36.08 96.71 -64.74
C ARG A 835 37.45 97.33 -64.39
N GLN A 836 38.49 96.53 -64.14
CA GLN A 836 39.85 97.02 -63.89
C GLN A 836 40.43 97.76 -65.10
N LYS A 837 40.39 97.15 -66.30
CA LYS A 837 40.87 97.79 -67.52
C LYS A 837 40.13 99.11 -67.80
N ILE A 838 38.82 99.17 -67.56
CA ILE A 838 38.04 100.42 -67.68
C ILE A 838 38.56 101.50 -66.71
N ARG A 839 38.93 101.15 -65.47
CA ARG A 839 39.55 102.10 -64.51
C ARG A 839 40.92 102.59 -65.00
N GLU A 840 41.76 101.69 -65.49
CA GLU A 840 43.10 102.01 -66.00
C GLU A 840 43.04 102.97 -67.21
N PHE A 841 42.18 102.68 -68.20
CA PHE A 841 41.99 103.56 -69.36
C PHE A 841 41.37 104.91 -68.98
N LYS A 842 40.45 104.96 -68.01
CA LYS A 842 39.94 106.23 -67.47
C LYS A 842 41.01 107.05 -66.77
N LYS A 843 41.88 106.43 -65.96
CA LYS A 843 42.98 107.16 -65.29
C LYS A 843 43.98 107.68 -66.34
N MET A 844 44.27 106.91 -67.40
CA MET A 844 45.04 107.43 -68.55
C MET A 844 44.34 108.61 -69.27
N GLN A 845 43.03 108.56 -69.47
CA GLN A 845 42.27 109.66 -70.07
C GLN A 845 42.34 110.93 -69.20
N ARG A 846 42.03 110.82 -67.89
CA ARG A 846 42.13 111.96 -66.95
C ARG A 846 43.52 112.57 -66.95
N ASN A 847 44.58 111.75 -66.90
CA ASN A 847 45.96 112.24 -66.94
C ASN A 847 46.28 113.03 -68.23
N ARG A 848 45.75 112.59 -69.38
CA ARG A 848 45.89 113.30 -70.67
C ARG A 848 45.09 114.61 -70.69
N GLU A 849 43.96 114.66 -70.00
CA GLU A 849 43.12 115.85 -69.91
C GLU A 849 43.59 116.89 -68.87
N ALA A 850 44.22 116.46 -67.78
CA ALA A 850 44.88 117.33 -66.81
C ALA A 850 46.12 118.03 -67.40
N CYS A 851 46.81 117.36 -68.33
CA CYS A 851 48.02 117.85 -69.03
C CYS A 851 47.74 118.90 -70.13
N LYS A 852 46.58 119.58 -70.10
CA LYS A 852 46.31 120.75 -70.95
C LYS A 852 47.22 121.91 -70.51
N THR A 853 47.87 122.60 -71.45
CA THR A 853 48.88 123.64 -71.15
C THR A 853 48.34 124.88 -70.42
N SER A 854 47.02 125.03 -70.33
CA SER A 854 46.35 126.03 -69.49
C SER A 854 46.24 125.60 -68.03
N THR A 855 45.77 124.38 -67.76
CA THR A 855 45.59 123.85 -66.39
C THR A 855 46.92 123.73 -65.66
N HIS A 856 47.97 123.21 -66.31
CA HIS A 856 49.31 123.16 -65.71
C HIS A 856 49.88 124.53 -65.35
N LYS A 857 49.60 125.59 -66.12
CA LYS A 857 50.01 126.96 -65.78
C LYS A 857 49.26 127.47 -64.54
N ALA A 858 47.95 127.26 -64.48
CA ALA A 858 47.14 127.62 -63.33
C ALA A 858 47.54 126.86 -62.05
N GLN A 859 47.76 125.53 -62.15
CA GLN A 859 48.24 124.68 -61.04
C GLN A 859 49.63 125.11 -60.55
N THR A 860 50.57 125.39 -61.46
CA THR A 860 51.92 125.85 -61.08
C THR A 860 51.88 127.23 -60.41
N LEU A 861 51.03 128.13 -60.89
CA LEU A 861 50.82 129.44 -60.26
C LEU A 861 50.16 129.30 -58.88
N ALA A 862 49.16 128.43 -58.73
CA ALA A 862 48.48 128.18 -57.46
C ALA A 862 49.41 127.53 -56.42
N ALA A 863 50.23 126.54 -56.80
CA ALA A 863 51.24 125.95 -55.92
C ALA A 863 52.27 126.99 -55.45
N SER A 864 52.71 127.88 -56.35
CA SER A 864 53.62 128.99 -56.04
C SER A 864 53.00 130.03 -55.09
N ILE A 865 51.71 130.37 -55.26
CA ILE A 865 50.98 131.30 -54.39
C ILE A 865 50.70 130.70 -53.01
N LEU A 866 50.37 129.41 -52.95
CA LEU A 866 50.07 128.69 -51.71
C LEU A 866 51.32 128.15 -51.00
N ASN A 867 52.50 128.27 -51.63
CA ASN A 867 53.80 127.84 -51.13
C ASN A 867 53.87 126.35 -50.71
N ILE A 868 53.16 125.50 -51.47
CA ILE A 868 53.12 124.03 -51.33
C ILE A 868 53.74 123.38 -52.57
N SER A 869 54.16 122.12 -52.47
CA SER A 869 54.68 121.41 -53.65
C SER A 869 53.56 121.20 -54.67
N ARG A 870 53.91 121.13 -55.96
CA ARG A 870 52.95 120.80 -57.01
C ARG A 870 52.26 119.46 -56.71
N SER A 871 52.99 118.48 -56.21
CA SER A 871 52.46 117.16 -55.88
C SER A 871 51.46 117.22 -54.74
N ASP A 872 51.70 118.05 -53.72
CA ASP A 872 50.81 118.21 -52.56
C ASP A 872 49.49 118.86 -53.01
N LEU A 873 49.54 119.85 -53.91
CA LEU A 873 48.36 120.46 -54.51
C LEU A 873 47.61 119.48 -55.44
N GLU A 874 48.32 118.62 -56.16
CA GLU A 874 47.75 117.61 -57.04
C GLU A 874 47.04 116.50 -56.20
N GLU A 875 47.60 116.11 -55.04
CA GLU A 875 46.98 115.21 -54.05
C GLU A 875 45.74 115.82 -53.38
N ILE A 876 45.79 117.09 -52.95
CA ILE A 876 44.63 117.79 -52.35
C ILE A 876 43.47 117.96 -53.34
N LEU A 877 43.76 118.00 -54.65
CA LEU A 877 42.74 118.14 -55.70
C LEU A 877 42.18 116.80 -56.21
N ASP A 878 42.83 115.65 -55.98
CA ASP A 878 42.41 114.32 -56.51
C ASP A 878 41.22 113.70 -55.73
N THR A 879 40.18 114.51 -55.53
CA THR A 879 38.92 114.13 -54.85
C THR A 879 38.06 113.16 -55.67
N GLU A 880 38.35 112.95 -56.97
CA GLU A 880 37.66 111.95 -57.80
C GLU A 880 38.09 110.50 -57.49
N ASP A 881 39.34 110.24 -57.10
CA ASP A 881 39.78 108.89 -56.73
C ASP A 881 39.02 108.38 -55.49
N GLU A 882 38.54 109.25 -54.60
CA GLU A 882 37.68 108.88 -53.47
C GLU A 882 36.27 108.44 -53.93
N VAL A 883 35.74 109.03 -55.02
CA VAL A 883 34.46 108.65 -55.64
C VAL A 883 34.60 107.35 -56.42
N GLU A 884 35.68 107.19 -57.20
CA GLU A 884 35.89 105.97 -57.99
C GLU A 884 36.24 104.76 -57.08
N THR A 885 36.95 104.96 -55.96
CA THR A 885 37.15 103.92 -54.94
C THR A 885 35.90 103.61 -54.10
N LYS A 886 34.99 104.58 -53.88
CA LYS A 886 33.65 104.28 -53.35
C LYS A 886 32.86 103.39 -54.32
N LYS A 887 32.96 103.65 -55.62
CA LYS A 887 32.33 102.80 -56.65
C LYS A 887 32.92 101.39 -56.69
N THR A 888 34.24 101.20 -56.64
CA THR A 888 34.82 99.83 -56.64
C THR A 888 34.39 99.00 -55.44
N LYS A 889 34.18 99.62 -54.27
CA LYS A 889 33.64 98.94 -53.08
C LYS A 889 32.21 98.44 -53.31
N ILE A 890 31.35 99.24 -53.96
CA ILE A 890 29.98 98.84 -54.32
C ILE A 890 30.01 97.70 -55.36
N ASP A 891 30.77 97.85 -56.44
CA ASP A 891 30.90 96.83 -57.49
C ASP A 891 31.36 95.47 -56.91
N THR A 892 32.37 95.48 -56.03
CA THR A 892 32.88 94.26 -55.37
C THR A 892 31.97 93.69 -54.29
N GLN A 893 31.04 94.48 -53.74
CA GLN A 893 30.03 93.99 -52.81
C GLN A 893 28.89 93.29 -53.56
N HIS A 894 28.42 93.88 -54.67
CA HIS A 894 27.43 93.26 -55.55
C HIS A 894 27.92 91.91 -56.12
N ASP A 895 29.20 91.80 -56.45
CA ASP A 895 29.78 90.52 -56.92
C ASP A 895 29.77 89.44 -55.83
N LYS A 896 30.01 89.80 -54.56
CA LYS A 896 29.90 88.85 -53.42
C LYS A 896 28.47 88.42 -53.17
N GLU A 897 27.53 89.37 -53.23
CA GLU A 897 26.10 89.07 -53.06
C GLU A 897 25.57 88.15 -54.17
N TRP A 898 26.05 88.35 -55.40
CA TRP A 898 25.77 87.42 -56.51
C TRP A 898 26.42 86.04 -56.31
N LEU A 899 27.68 85.95 -55.85
CA LEU A 899 28.29 84.65 -55.49
C LEU A 899 27.46 83.91 -54.43
N MET A 900 27.07 84.61 -53.34
CA MET A 900 26.27 84.03 -52.25
C MET A 900 24.88 83.59 -52.73
N TYR A 901 24.29 84.32 -53.69
CA TYR A 901 23.02 83.93 -54.32
C TYR A 901 23.17 82.65 -55.15
N ILE A 902 24.22 82.54 -55.97
CA ILE A 902 24.52 81.32 -56.74
C ILE A 902 24.81 80.13 -55.81
N GLU A 903 25.59 80.32 -54.76
CA GLU A 903 25.91 79.26 -53.79
C GLU A 903 24.64 78.76 -53.07
N LYS A 904 23.75 79.68 -52.68
CA LYS A 904 22.43 79.35 -52.11
C LYS A 904 21.48 78.68 -53.10
N LEU A 905 21.59 78.95 -54.41
CA LEU A 905 20.84 78.23 -55.45
C LEU A 905 21.35 76.79 -55.62
N LEU A 906 22.66 76.55 -55.49
CA LEU A 906 23.26 75.22 -55.57
C LEU A 906 23.02 74.37 -54.31
N GLU A 907 22.88 74.99 -53.14
CA GLU A 907 22.42 74.34 -51.91
C GLU A 907 20.88 74.23 -51.82
N GLY A 908 20.17 74.83 -52.77
CA GLY A 908 18.72 74.88 -52.84
C GLY A 908 18.07 73.61 -53.40
N GLN A 909 16.81 73.39 -53.05
CA GLN A 909 16.02 72.28 -53.60
C GLN A 909 15.53 72.61 -55.01
N LEU A 910 15.39 71.59 -55.87
CA LEU A 910 14.98 71.74 -57.27
C LEU A 910 13.61 72.45 -57.43
N PRO A 911 13.40 73.25 -58.50
CA PRO A 911 14.27 73.43 -59.67
C PRO A 911 15.17 74.68 -59.59
N PHE A 912 16.47 74.50 -59.34
CA PHE A 912 17.43 75.62 -59.34
C PHE A 912 17.94 76.02 -60.73
N ALA A 913 17.86 75.14 -61.73
CA ALA A 913 18.54 75.29 -63.01
C ALA A 913 18.08 76.51 -63.84
N SER A 914 16.81 76.89 -63.76
CA SER A 914 16.27 78.10 -64.42
C SER A 914 16.82 79.37 -63.79
N TYR A 915 16.77 79.49 -62.47
CA TYR A 915 17.26 80.65 -61.71
C TYR A 915 18.79 80.78 -61.80
N LEU A 916 19.51 79.64 -61.84
CA LEU A 916 20.95 79.60 -62.07
C LEU A 916 21.30 80.13 -63.47
N LEU A 917 20.57 79.71 -64.50
CA LEU A 917 20.77 80.20 -65.87
C LEU A 917 20.48 81.70 -65.97
N GLU A 918 19.40 82.19 -65.35
CA GLU A 918 19.03 83.61 -65.29
C GLU A 918 20.13 84.45 -64.60
N ALA A 919 20.60 84.02 -63.43
CA ALA A 919 21.66 84.69 -62.68
C ALA A 919 23.02 84.71 -63.41
N VAL A 920 23.35 83.67 -64.17
CA VAL A 920 24.55 83.64 -65.03
C VAL A 920 24.38 84.55 -66.24
N LEU A 921 23.22 84.52 -66.90
CA LEU A 921 22.91 85.42 -68.02
C LEU A 921 22.92 86.90 -67.60
N GLU A 922 22.53 87.23 -66.38
CA GLU A 922 22.63 88.60 -65.84
C GLU A 922 24.09 89.08 -65.84
N LYS A 923 25.01 88.31 -65.24
CA LYS A 923 26.44 88.67 -65.24
C LYS A 923 27.10 88.62 -66.61
N MET A 924 26.68 87.71 -67.51
CA MET A 924 27.13 87.75 -68.91
C MET A 924 26.68 89.04 -69.63
N ASN A 925 25.46 89.52 -69.35
CA ASN A 925 24.98 90.80 -69.87
C ASN A 925 25.64 92.01 -69.21
N GLU A 926 26.01 91.95 -67.92
CA GLU A 926 26.88 92.97 -67.30
C GLU A 926 28.24 93.01 -68.01
N ASN A 927 28.88 91.85 -68.18
CA ASN A 927 30.19 91.72 -68.83
C ASN A 927 30.18 92.30 -70.25
N LYS A 928 29.12 91.97 -71.03
CA LYS A 928 28.92 92.54 -72.37
C LYS A 928 28.79 94.07 -72.35
N LYS A 929 27.95 94.64 -71.47
CA LYS A 929 27.79 96.11 -71.34
C LYS A 929 29.09 96.80 -70.94
N LEU A 930 29.87 96.18 -70.05
CA LEU A 930 31.19 96.66 -69.65
C LEU A 930 32.17 96.61 -70.82
N LEU A 931 32.20 95.52 -71.59
CA LEU A 931 33.06 95.37 -72.76
C LEU A 931 32.71 96.38 -73.88
N GLU A 932 31.43 96.64 -74.12
CA GLU A 932 30.96 97.70 -75.03
C GLU A 932 31.41 99.10 -74.54
N GLY A 933 31.30 99.37 -73.24
CA GLY A 933 31.82 100.60 -72.63
C GLY A 933 33.35 100.73 -72.72
N TYR A 934 34.08 99.63 -72.53
CA TYR A 934 35.53 99.56 -72.70
C TYR A 934 35.97 99.87 -74.13
N PHE A 935 35.32 99.26 -75.13
CA PHE A 935 35.61 99.56 -76.54
C PHE A 935 35.27 101.00 -76.91
N LYS A 936 34.21 101.59 -76.34
CA LYS A 936 33.91 103.02 -76.53
C LYS A 936 35.02 103.91 -75.97
N ILE A 937 35.41 103.72 -74.70
CA ILE A 937 36.49 104.50 -74.06
C ILE A 937 37.81 104.33 -74.82
N MET A 938 38.15 103.11 -75.27
CA MET A 938 39.33 102.87 -76.11
C MET A 938 39.29 103.64 -77.44
N LYS A 939 38.11 103.74 -78.06
CA LYS A 939 37.91 104.49 -79.31
C LYS A 939 38.00 106.00 -79.10
N ASP A 940 37.49 106.50 -77.98
CA ASP A 940 37.52 107.92 -77.62
C ASP A 940 38.94 108.39 -77.19
N ILE A 941 39.86 107.45 -76.90
CA ILE A 941 41.27 107.72 -76.53
C ILE A 941 42.23 107.69 -77.73
N ARG A 942 41.87 107.09 -78.87
CA ARG A 942 42.76 106.95 -80.05
C ARG A 942 42.76 108.18 -80.93
#